data_AF-A0A8D9B8L9-F1
#
_entry.id   AF-A0A8D9B8L9-F1
#
_cell.length_a   1.000
_cell.length_b   1.000
_cell.length_c   1.000
_cell.angle_alpha   90.00
_cell.angle_beta   90.00
_cell.angle_gamma   90.00
#
_symmetry.space_group_name_H-M   'P 1'
#
loop_
_entity.id
_entity.type
_entity.pdbx_description
1 polymer ?
#
loop_
_entity_poly.entity_id
_entity_poly.type
_entity_poly.pdbx_seq_one_letter_code
_entity_poly.pdbx_strand_id
1 'polypeptide(L)'
;MMIPVSSPGLGGDFVLPKCPQELCFNAEEFIKESFSVDQFLQDHRRRANLEIMRDDLGIYLKTLRSAMIELINKDYTEFISLSTNLIDLDKRLDNIQSPIGQLASYILQTQDKLVKTIDEMNVLIKAKKQLKLQKQVLSNIKHIEQSMKVLNQLQNCEDETIILERIISEITFIQFHINSCKGKPEFEKVQTTWESLKQCLLNKLQNLLLIAYNNREATKVSCFITAVLNLTDVAYVEKLINQEILAPLFDELITEESLASDPRSLEGLHSRVLSHVDGFKLIFDAIGNDSFNLLTRCMIPQILKRFTINVKSIFAPGNADMFHRRFKESTHFLDELEDRCKDWQNVKQLRDSEEYKQFMNSWNVAVYFSLRFQNIAGKLETSLAVLPDLNPKVDSNKRCKLPMTVQAWECIELCWSDQVFLPPVTRRLWKLTLQIISRFCTFCDTSIKNDWPRTDSNFPKTLFLVYLNNDIVWFQAKVVTLIDSLSQKLKLSQEKKSCLEESLQECLNVLNSKVTLTEEKIIDHVALDSLSHIRSVNDIPRHFRRTNREMPSHPSAYVDLLIAPPLKFMTDFPGNKEWLKTIFSRITKEYFTSVREVITSVQRTEESLRRFKKIREKSGGDNAKSGGVGDEEKIKQQISLDVKHYQSVVVKTGLKMNDIDSLSELVNIVERSLSKQSDE
;
A
#
# COMPACT_ATOMS: atom_id res chain seq x y z
N MET A 1 10.08 70.54 -47.98
CA MET A 1 9.34 70.55 -49.27
C MET A 1 9.66 71.87 -49.98
N MET A 2 9.86 71.83 -51.31
CA MET A 2 10.49 72.85 -52.17
C MET A 2 9.69 74.18 -52.38
N ILE A 3 10.42 75.23 -52.80
CA ILE A 3 10.04 76.66 -53.11
C ILE A 3 9.36 76.81 -54.51
N PRO A 4 8.64 77.91 -54.84
CA PRO A 4 9.09 78.83 -55.94
C PRO A 4 8.69 80.34 -55.83
N VAL A 5 9.30 81.19 -56.67
CA VAL A 5 9.25 82.69 -56.75
C VAL A 5 8.73 83.20 -58.12
N SER A 6 8.08 84.38 -58.23
CA SER A 6 7.94 85.20 -59.47
C SER A 6 7.59 86.70 -59.19
N SER A 7 8.08 87.66 -60.00
CA SER A 7 7.98 89.14 -59.86
C SER A 7 7.06 89.86 -60.91
N PRO A 8 6.65 91.15 -60.72
CA PRO A 8 5.71 91.92 -61.58
C PRO A 8 6.27 93.23 -62.24
N GLY A 9 5.49 93.94 -63.09
CA GLY A 9 5.90 95.17 -63.82
C GLY A 9 4.92 96.37 -63.86
N LEU A 10 5.53 97.56 -63.68
CA LEU A 10 5.33 99.02 -63.98
C LEU A 10 4.17 99.65 -64.81
N GLY A 11 3.87 100.94 -64.51
CA GLY A 11 3.44 102.01 -65.46
C GLY A 11 2.58 103.18 -64.89
N GLY A 12 3.05 104.45 -64.94
CA GLY A 12 2.38 105.68 -64.45
C GLY A 12 1.89 106.67 -65.53
N ASP A 13 1.43 107.90 -65.17
CA ASP A 13 1.22 109.06 -66.09
C ASP A 13 0.89 110.40 -65.38
N PHE A 14 1.30 111.54 -65.99
CA PHE A 14 1.26 112.90 -65.42
C PHE A 14 0.29 113.87 -66.13
N VAL A 15 -0.60 114.52 -65.36
CA VAL A 15 -1.62 115.48 -65.81
C VAL A 15 -1.27 116.88 -65.30
N LEU A 16 -1.12 117.83 -66.25
CA LEU A 16 -0.83 119.24 -65.99
C LEU A 16 -1.82 119.85 -64.99
N PRO A 17 -1.32 120.69 -64.07
CA PRO A 17 -1.95 120.96 -62.80
C PRO A 17 -3.19 121.80 -63.03
N LYS A 18 -4.33 121.12 -63.03
CA LYS A 18 -5.64 121.76 -63.04
C LYS A 18 -5.66 122.74 -61.88
N CYS A 19 -5.79 124.01 -62.22
CA CYS A 19 -6.05 125.03 -61.23
C CYS A 19 -7.21 124.55 -60.34
N PRO A 20 -7.04 124.57 -59.01
CA PRO A 20 -8.10 124.18 -58.11
C PRO A 20 -9.36 125.01 -58.39
N GLN A 21 -10.52 124.36 -58.39
CA GLN A 21 -11.79 124.94 -58.84
C GLN A 21 -12.45 125.92 -57.84
N GLU A 22 -11.86 126.14 -56.65
CA GLU A 22 -12.40 126.98 -55.57
C GLU A 22 -11.54 128.19 -55.24
N LEU A 23 -10.42 128.33 -55.94
CA LEU A 23 -9.67 129.56 -55.85
C LEU A 23 -10.64 130.65 -56.28
N CYS A 24 -10.71 131.70 -55.49
CA CYS A 24 -11.70 132.75 -55.66
C CYS A 24 -11.58 133.42 -57.03
N PHE A 25 -10.46 133.15 -57.73
CA PHE A 25 -10.20 133.39 -59.14
C PHE A 25 -10.00 132.09 -59.95
N ASN A 26 -10.07 132.27 -61.26
CA ASN A 26 -9.66 131.30 -62.26
C ASN A 26 -8.18 131.58 -62.63
N ALA A 27 -7.27 130.62 -62.45
CA ALA A 27 -5.81 130.76 -62.62
C ALA A 27 -5.27 131.31 -63.96
N GLU A 28 -6.11 131.42 -64.98
CA GLU A 28 -5.75 131.97 -66.30
C GLU A 28 -5.38 133.46 -66.24
N GLU A 29 -5.57 134.12 -65.09
CA GLU A 29 -5.10 135.48 -64.87
C GLU A 29 -3.61 135.59 -64.50
N PHE A 30 -2.97 134.51 -64.01
CA PHE A 30 -1.58 134.48 -63.49
C PHE A 30 -0.51 134.43 -64.55
N ILE A 31 -0.95 134.28 -65.78
CA ILE A 31 -0.09 134.17 -66.94
C ILE A 31 0.08 135.59 -67.57
N LYS A 32 -0.43 136.68 -66.92
CA LYS A 32 -0.53 138.08 -67.46
C LYS A 32 0.48 139.11 -66.88
N GLU A 33 0.94 140.08 -67.70
CA GLU A 33 2.10 140.99 -67.48
C GLU A 33 1.88 142.27 -66.65
N SER A 34 0.95 143.14 -67.07
CA SER A 34 0.65 144.46 -66.48
C SER A 34 -0.06 144.35 -65.13
N PHE A 35 0.09 143.18 -64.50
CA PHE A 35 -0.58 142.74 -63.30
C PHE A 35 -0.47 143.83 -62.23
N SER A 36 -1.54 144.64 -62.13
CA SER A 36 -1.72 145.67 -61.13
C SER A 36 -2.47 145.08 -59.97
N VAL A 37 -1.83 145.16 -58.82
CA VAL A 37 -2.31 144.53 -57.60
C VAL A 37 -3.63 145.19 -57.15
N ASP A 38 -3.80 146.52 -57.25
CA ASP A 38 -4.99 147.23 -56.72
C ASP A 38 -6.35 146.82 -57.34
N GLN A 39 -6.38 146.47 -58.64
CA GLN A 39 -7.61 146.08 -59.39
C GLN A 39 -8.08 144.66 -59.06
N PHE A 40 -7.15 143.69 -59.01
CA PHE A 40 -7.44 142.33 -58.57
C PHE A 40 -8.00 142.40 -57.12
N LEU A 41 -7.34 143.13 -56.22
CA LEU A 41 -7.73 143.23 -54.81
C LEU A 41 -9.15 143.80 -54.54
N GLN A 42 -9.71 144.64 -55.41
CA GLN A 42 -11.10 145.13 -55.27
C GLN A 42 -12.14 144.08 -55.68
N ASP A 43 -11.86 143.28 -56.72
CA ASP A 43 -12.83 142.41 -57.38
C ASP A 43 -13.20 141.17 -56.57
N HIS A 44 -12.22 140.45 -56.00
CA HIS A 44 -12.58 139.28 -55.21
C HIS A 44 -12.95 139.61 -53.78
N ARG A 45 -12.81 140.86 -53.31
CA ARG A 45 -13.07 141.33 -51.93
C ARG A 45 -14.40 140.87 -51.29
N ARG A 46 -15.40 140.43 -52.06
CA ARG A 46 -16.69 139.89 -51.58
C ARG A 46 -16.81 138.37 -51.50
N ARG A 47 -16.41 137.67 -52.55
CA ARG A 47 -16.32 136.18 -52.50
C ARG A 47 -15.21 135.75 -51.57
N ALA A 48 -14.30 136.68 -51.44
CA ALA A 48 -12.98 136.41 -51.09
C ALA A 48 -12.40 137.70 -50.60
N ASN A 49 -12.79 138.06 -49.37
CA ASN A 49 -12.14 139.12 -48.62
C ASN A 49 -10.66 139.04 -48.91
N LEU A 50 -10.15 139.99 -49.70
CA LEU A 50 -8.79 140.25 -50.14
C LEU A 50 -7.70 139.19 -49.89
N GLU A 51 -7.58 138.80 -48.63
CA GLU A 51 -6.86 137.63 -48.19
C GLU A 51 -7.30 136.36 -48.92
N ILE A 52 -8.57 135.92 -48.96
CA ILE A 52 -9.04 134.77 -49.78
C ILE A 52 -8.47 134.88 -51.21
N MET A 53 -8.25 136.08 -51.73
CA MET A 53 -7.55 136.31 -53.00
C MET A 53 -6.02 136.14 -53.04
N ARG A 54 -5.25 136.84 -52.18
CA ARG A 54 -3.77 136.66 -52.04
C ARG A 54 -3.47 135.22 -51.68
N ASP A 55 -4.33 134.75 -50.81
CA ASP A 55 -4.38 133.41 -50.34
C ASP A 55 -4.51 132.54 -51.58
N ASP A 56 -5.58 132.63 -52.37
CA ASP A 56 -5.72 131.79 -53.56
C ASP A 56 -4.54 131.92 -54.58
N LEU A 57 -3.89 133.09 -54.73
CA LEU A 57 -2.78 133.36 -55.70
C LEU A 57 -1.49 132.63 -55.35
N GLY A 58 -0.97 132.91 -54.16
CA GLY A 58 0.20 132.22 -53.63
C GLY A 58 -0.11 130.73 -53.48
N ILE A 59 -1.40 130.39 -53.29
CA ILE A 59 -1.90 129.03 -53.38
C ILE A 59 -1.64 128.46 -54.78
N TYR A 60 -2.20 128.99 -55.87
CA TYR A 60 -1.99 128.45 -57.22
C TYR A 60 -0.51 128.36 -57.65
N LEU A 61 0.30 129.39 -57.37
CA LEU A 61 1.74 129.40 -57.72
C LEU A 61 2.52 128.35 -56.93
N LYS A 62 2.18 128.21 -55.65
CA LYS A 62 2.64 127.07 -54.88
C LYS A 62 2.21 125.77 -55.55
N THR A 63 0.95 125.59 -55.95
CA THR A 63 0.45 124.36 -56.60
C THR A 63 1.20 124.01 -57.89
N LEU A 64 1.59 125.00 -58.68
CA LEU A 64 2.34 124.79 -59.93
C LEU A 64 3.79 124.35 -59.69
N ARG A 65 4.53 125.04 -58.80
CA ARG A 65 5.91 124.65 -58.42
C ARG A 65 5.93 123.35 -57.64
N SER A 66 4.92 123.16 -56.80
CA SER A 66 4.73 121.91 -56.11
C SER A 66 4.50 120.81 -57.14
N ALA A 67 3.53 120.90 -58.04
CA ALA A 67 3.25 119.85 -59.01
C ALA A 67 4.45 119.50 -59.92
N MET A 68 5.26 120.50 -60.32
CA MET A 68 6.45 120.27 -61.13
C MET A 68 7.58 119.58 -60.35
N ILE A 69 7.86 120.04 -59.12
CA ILE A 69 8.86 119.42 -58.25
C ILE A 69 8.36 118.05 -57.78
N GLU A 70 7.05 117.89 -57.55
CA GLU A 70 6.39 116.62 -57.28
C GLU A 70 6.50 115.66 -58.47
N LEU A 71 6.44 116.14 -59.71
CA LEU A 71 6.66 115.35 -60.92
C LEU A 71 8.00 114.63 -60.90
N ILE A 72 9.04 115.43 -60.77
CA ILE A 72 10.43 114.97 -60.82
C ILE A 72 10.76 114.20 -59.55
N ASN A 73 10.33 114.69 -58.39
CA ASN A 73 10.52 113.99 -57.14
C ASN A 73 9.69 112.73 -57.05
N LYS A 74 8.52 112.59 -57.69
CA LYS A 74 7.69 111.37 -57.63
C LYS A 74 8.40 110.23 -58.34
N ASP A 75 8.88 110.45 -59.56
CA ASP A 75 9.64 109.42 -60.27
C ASP A 75 10.98 109.10 -59.57
N TYR A 76 11.61 110.10 -58.94
CA TYR A 76 12.82 109.90 -58.12
C TYR A 76 12.54 109.20 -56.77
N THR A 77 11.39 109.49 -56.14
CA THR A 77 10.97 108.86 -54.88
C THR A 77 10.42 107.48 -55.10
N GLU A 78 9.76 107.16 -56.21
CA GLU A 78 9.34 105.78 -56.50
C GLU A 78 10.56 104.86 -56.64
N PHE A 79 11.61 105.30 -57.35
CA PHE A 79 12.87 104.56 -57.47
C PHE A 79 13.62 104.43 -56.13
N ILE A 80 13.69 105.51 -55.34
CA ILE A 80 14.27 105.47 -53.98
C ILE A 80 13.43 104.62 -53.04
N SER A 81 12.09 104.64 -53.15
CA SER A 81 11.19 103.87 -52.29
C SER A 81 11.32 102.37 -52.56
N LEU A 82 11.51 101.95 -53.81
CA LEU A 82 11.67 100.53 -54.12
C LEU A 82 13.01 100.00 -53.62
N SER A 83 14.07 100.80 -53.77
CA SER A 83 15.41 100.47 -53.24
C SER A 83 15.46 100.51 -51.71
N THR A 84 14.78 101.45 -51.05
CA THR A 84 14.65 101.46 -49.57
C THR A 84 13.74 100.34 -49.04
N ASN A 85 12.65 100.01 -49.72
CA ASN A 85 11.75 98.93 -49.30
C ASN A 85 12.40 97.54 -49.38
N LEU A 86 13.35 97.32 -50.30
CA LEU A 86 14.14 96.09 -50.36
C LEU A 86 15.16 95.98 -49.21
N ILE A 87 15.72 97.10 -48.75
CA ILE A 87 16.64 97.16 -47.61
C ILE A 87 15.90 96.84 -46.28
N ASP A 88 14.61 97.18 -46.18
CA ASP A 88 13.79 96.90 -45.00
C ASP A 88 13.09 95.53 -45.03
N LEU A 89 13.26 94.74 -46.09
CA LEU A 89 12.65 93.40 -46.17
C LEU A 89 13.26 92.45 -45.14
N ASP A 90 14.56 92.56 -44.89
CA ASP A 90 15.26 91.81 -43.83
C ASP A 90 14.70 92.16 -42.44
N LYS A 91 14.41 93.44 -42.18
CA LYS A 91 13.75 93.86 -40.93
C LYS A 91 12.34 93.29 -40.80
N ARG A 92 11.58 93.18 -41.91
CA ARG A 92 10.25 92.55 -41.89
C ARG A 92 10.34 91.05 -41.64
N LEU A 93 11.39 90.39 -42.15
CA LEU A 93 11.64 88.96 -41.93
C LEU A 93 12.06 88.71 -40.47
N ASP A 94 12.91 89.56 -39.91
CA ASP A 94 13.23 89.59 -38.48
C ASP A 94 11.99 89.83 -37.61
N ASN A 95 11.09 90.72 -38.04
CA ASN A 95 9.82 90.98 -37.37
C ASN A 95 8.86 89.78 -37.38
N ILE A 96 9.06 88.75 -38.21
CA ILE A 96 8.27 87.51 -38.22
C ILE A 96 9.03 86.38 -37.51
N GLN A 97 10.34 86.28 -37.74
CA GLN A 97 11.20 85.26 -37.13
C GLN A 97 11.26 85.40 -35.61
N SER A 98 11.31 86.63 -35.10
CA SER A 98 11.34 86.90 -33.66
C SER A 98 10.05 86.43 -32.95
N PRO A 99 8.83 86.80 -33.39
CA PRO A 99 7.59 86.27 -32.81
C PRO A 99 7.43 84.75 -32.89
N ILE A 100 7.88 84.10 -33.99
CA ILE A 100 7.82 82.64 -34.11
C ILE A 100 8.81 81.96 -33.16
N GLY A 101 10.02 82.51 -33.01
CA GLY A 101 10.98 82.06 -32.01
C GLY A 101 10.44 82.23 -30.58
N GLN A 102 9.78 83.36 -30.31
CA GLN A 102 9.09 83.60 -29.04
C GLN A 102 7.97 82.58 -28.82
N LEU A 103 7.09 82.34 -29.80
CA LEU A 103 6.04 81.32 -29.72
C LEU A 103 6.58 79.91 -29.46
N ALA A 104 7.65 79.51 -30.17
CA ALA A 104 8.30 78.22 -29.95
C ALA A 104 8.86 78.12 -28.52
N SER A 105 9.50 79.19 -28.03
CA SER A 105 9.98 79.23 -26.64
C SER A 105 8.84 79.20 -25.62
N TYR A 106 7.71 79.87 -25.88
CA TYR A 106 6.52 79.81 -25.03
C TYR A 106 5.90 78.41 -25.00
N ILE A 107 5.84 77.71 -26.13
CA ILE A 107 5.34 76.33 -26.20
C ILE A 107 6.27 75.41 -25.39
N LEU A 108 7.58 75.51 -25.56
CA LEU A 108 8.55 74.71 -24.79
C LEU A 108 8.47 75.00 -23.28
N GLN A 109 8.35 76.27 -22.89
CA GLN A 109 8.14 76.65 -21.49
C GLN A 109 6.82 76.13 -20.94
N THR A 110 5.75 76.14 -21.74
CA THR A 110 4.44 75.62 -21.32
C THR A 110 4.47 74.10 -21.19
N GLN A 111 5.16 73.41 -22.10
CA GLN A 111 5.38 71.97 -22.02
C GLN A 111 6.18 71.59 -20.77
N ASP A 112 7.27 72.30 -20.47
CA ASP A 112 8.07 72.09 -19.25
C ASP A 112 7.24 72.31 -17.97
N LYS A 113 6.41 73.37 -17.94
CA LYS A 113 5.45 73.60 -16.84
C LYS A 113 4.41 72.47 -16.72
N LEU A 114 3.91 71.95 -17.83
CA LEU A 114 2.96 70.82 -17.87
C LEU A 114 3.59 69.53 -17.34
N VAL A 115 4.83 69.23 -17.74
CA VAL A 115 5.56 68.05 -17.24
C VAL A 115 5.80 68.18 -15.74
N LYS A 116 6.27 69.34 -15.26
CA LYS A 116 6.46 69.60 -13.83
C LYS A 116 5.17 69.43 -13.02
N THR A 117 4.05 69.96 -13.53
CA THR A 117 2.74 69.80 -12.86
C THR A 117 2.24 68.35 -12.88
N ILE A 118 2.49 67.58 -13.95
CA ILE A 118 2.19 66.14 -13.99
C ILE A 118 3.02 65.37 -12.95
N ASP A 119 4.31 65.68 -12.83
CA ASP A 119 5.19 65.05 -11.84
C ASP A 119 4.76 65.37 -10.41
N GLU A 120 4.43 66.63 -10.11
CA GLU A 120 3.84 67.05 -8.84
C GLU A 120 2.52 66.33 -8.56
N MET A 121 1.64 66.22 -9.55
CA MET A 121 0.36 65.52 -9.42
C MET A 121 0.56 64.03 -9.14
N ASN A 122 1.55 63.39 -9.76
CA ASN A 122 1.90 61.99 -9.50
C ASN A 122 2.41 61.79 -8.07
N VAL A 123 3.21 62.71 -7.55
CA VAL A 123 3.65 62.71 -6.14
C VAL A 123 2.43 62.82 -5.21
N LEU A 124 1.52 63.76 -5.48
CA LEU A 124 0.30 63.94 -4.69
C LEU A 124 -0.63 62.72 -4.76
N ILE A 125 -0.76 62.06 -5.91
CA ILE A 125 -1.56 60.83 -6.05
C ILE A 125 -0.95 59.68 -5.22
N LYS A 126 0.38 59.53 -5.24
CA LYS A 126 1.08 58.53 -4.41
C LYS A 126 0.85 58.81 -2.92
N ALA A 127 1.00 60.05 -2.48
CA ALA A 127 0.72 60.46 -1.11
C ALA A 127 -0.76 60.20 -0.72
N LYS A 128 -1.71 60.53 -1.60
CA LYS A 128 -3.15 60.26 -1.37
C LYS A 128 -3.45 58.76 -1.23
N LYS A 129 -2.79 57.89 -2.03
CA LYS A 129 -2.94 56.43 -1.91
C LYS A 129 -2.40 55.93 -0.56
N GLN A 130 -1.24 56.43 -0.13
CA GLN A 130 -0.66 56.08 1.18
C GLN A 130 -1.57 56.53 2.34
N LEU A 131 -2.08 57.77 2.30
CA LEU A 131 -3.02 58.28 3.29
C LEU A 131 -4.32 57.46 3.34
N LYS A 132 -4.85 57.03 2.19
CA LYS A 132 -6.03 56.17 2.15
C LYS A 132 -5.79 54.83 2.83
N LEU A 133 -4.62 54.21 2.61
CA LEU A 133 -4.23 52.96 3.24
C LEU A 133 -4.06 53.13 4.76
N GLN A 134 -3.39 54.20 5.21
CA GLN A 134 -3.26 54.53 6.62
C GLN A 134 -4.63 54.76 7.28
N LYS A 135 -5.53 55.49 6.63
CA LYS A 135 -6.90 55.70 7.13
C LYS A 135 -7.66 54.38 7.29
N GLN A 136 -7.49 53.44 6.35
CA GLN A 136 -8.13 52.12 6.44
C GLN A 136 -7.57 51.29 7.60
N VAL A 137 -6.25 51.30 7.82
CA VAL A 137 -5.61 50.63 8.97
C VAL A 137 -6.09 51.24 10.29
N LEU A 138 -6.14 52.57 10.39
CA LEU A 138 -6.65 53.26 11.58
C LEU A 138 -8.13 52.95 11.84
N SER A 139 -8.96 52.85 10.79
CA SER A 139 -10.36 52.44 10.91
C SER A 139 -10.47 51.03 11.46
N ASN A 140 -9.67 50.08 10.94
CA ASN A 140 -9.63 48.71 11.44
C ASN A 140 -9.18 48.65 12.90
N ILE A 141 -8.13 49.41 13.28
CA ILE A 141 -7.67 49.51 14.67
C ILE A 141 -8.79 50.04 15.57
N LYS A 142 -9.51 51.08 15.15
CA LYS A 142 -10.65 51.62 15.91
C LYS A 142 -11.75 50.55 16.11
N HIS A 143 -12.07 49.77 15.09
CA HIS A 143 -13.03 48.67 15.20
C HIS A 143 -12.55 47.58 16.17
N ILE A 144 -11.26 47.23 16.14
CA ILE A 144 -10.66 46.28 17.08
C ILE A 144 -10.77 46.82 18.52
N GLU A 145 -10.38 48.08 18.77
CA GLU A 145 -10.47 48.69 20.11
C GLU A 145 -11.91 48.77 20.64
N GLN A 146 -12.88 49.06 19.77
CA GLN A 146 -14.30 49.05 20.15
C GLN A 146 -14.77 47.65 20.56
N SER A 147 -14.42 46.64 19.78
CA SER A 147 -14.78 45.24 20.04
C SER A 147 -14.06 44.70 21.30
N MET A 148 -12.80 45.08 21.51
CA MET A 148 -12.07 44.77 22.75
C MET A 148 -12.71 45.40 23.99
N LYS A 149 -13.28 46.60 23.88
CA LYS A 149 -14.05 47.21 24.99
C LYS A 149 -15.32 46.42 25.30
N VAL A 150 -16.03 45.96 24.27
CA VAL A 150 -17.22 45.11 24.44
C VAL A 150 -16.84 43.79 25.11
N LEU A 151 -15.76 43.13 24.67
CA LEU A 151 -15.26 41.90 25.31
C LEU A 151 -14.85 42.12 26.77
N ASN A 152 -14.19 43.23 27.08
CA ASN A 152 -13.85 43.59 28.46
C ASN A 152 -15.09 43.80 29.34
N GLN A 153 -16.16 44.38 28.79
CA GLN A 153 -17.42 44.53 29.51
C GLN A 153 -18.12 43.19 29.73
N LEU A 154 -18.06 42.30 28.74
CA LEU A 154 -18.60 40.93 28.83
C LEU A 154 -17.81 40.04 29.79
N GLN A 155 -16.56 40.39 30.12
CA GLN A 155 -15.77 39.69 31.14
C GLN A 155 -16.43 39.71 32.53
N ASN A 156 -17.26 40.71 32.83
CA ASN A 156 -17.94 40.85 34.13
C ASN A 156 -19.39 40.37 34.13
N CYS A 157 -19.89 39.85 33.01
CA CYS A 157 -21.26 39.39 32.89
C CYS A 157 -21.40 37.97 33.47
N GLU A 158 -22.53 37.71 34.15
CA GLU A 158 -22.83 36.44 34.83
C GLU A 158 -23.55 35.42 33.92
N ASP A 159 -24.11 35.86 32.79
CA ASP A 159 -25.02 35.07 31.95
C ASP A 159 -24.30 34.23 30.87
N GLU A 160 -23.88 33.02 31.22
CA GLU A 160 -22.90 32.20 30.48
C GLU A 160 -23.20 31.93 29.00
N THR A 161 -24.48 31.76 28.61
CA THR A 161 -24.88 31.34 27.25
C THR A 161 -24.93 32.49 26.26
N ILE A 162 -25.49 33.64 26.66
CA ILE A 162 -25.50 34.86 25.83
C ILE A 162 -24.09 35.42 25.69
N ILE A 163 -23.27 35.27 26.74
CA ILE A 163 -21.85 35.63 26.71
C ILE A 163 -21.10 34.82 25.66
N LEU A 164 -21.40 33.52 25.49
CA LEU A 164 -20.63 32.64 24.59
C LEU A 164 -20.76 32.98 23.10
N GLU A 165 -21.97 33.10 22.58
CA GLU A 165 -22.19 33.40 21.16
C GLU A 165 -21.67 34.80 20.80
N ARG A 166 -21.82 35.74 21.74
CA ARG A 166 -21.34 37.11 21.57
C ARG A 166 -19.82 37.19 21.67
N ILE A 167 -19.21 36.46 22.61
CA ILE A 167 -17.75 36.29 22.69
C ILE A 167 -17.21 35.71 21.37
N ILE A 168 -17.80 34.62 20.87
CA ILE A 168 -17.40 33.99 19.60
C ILE A 168 -17.46 35.01 18.45
N SER A 169 -18.59 35.71 18.29
CA SER A 169 -18.79 36.68 17.20
C SER A 169 -17.78 37.83 17.25
N GLU A 170 -17.52 38.38 18.44
CA GLU A 170 -16.56 39.47 18.64
C GLU A 170 -15.11 39.00 18.43
N ILE A 171 -14.76 37.76 18.82
CA ILE A 171 -13.43 37.18 18.56
C ILE A 171 -13.20 37.01 17.06
N THR A 172 -14.17 36.42 16.33
CA THR A 172 -14.06 36.24 14.89
C THR A 172 -13.94 37.60 14.17
N PHE A 173 -14.70 38.60 14.62
CA PHE A 173 -14.62 39.97 14.13
C PHE A 173 -13.23 40.59 14.35
N ILE A 174 -12.69 40.48 15.57
CA ILE A 174 -11.35 40.98 15.88
C ILE A 174 -10.29 40.27 15.04
N GLN A 175 -10.32 38.94 14.92
CA GLN A 175 -9.35 38.19 14.12
C GLN A 175 -9.34 38.58 12.64
N PHE A 176 -10.51 38.84 12.05
CA PHE A 176 -10.64 39.34 10.69
C PHE A 176 -9.92 40.68 10.50
N HIS A 177 -10.13 41.63 11.42
CA HIS A 177 -9.48 42.94 11.36
C HIS A 177 -7.99 42.89 11.69
N ILE A 178 -7.55 42.02 12.61
CA ILE A 178 -6.14 41.79 12.93
C ILE A 178 -5.38 41.28 11.69
N ASN A 179 -5.93 40.31 10.95
CA ASN A 179 -5.31 39.80 9.73
C ASN A 179 -5.09 40.89 8.68
N SER A 180 -5.96 41.90 8.63
CA SER A 180 -5.85 43.04 7.72
C SER A 180 -4.81 44.10 8.16
N CYS A 181 -4.33 44.02 9.41
CA CYS A 181 -3.41 44.99 10.02
C CYS A 181 -2.00 44.44 10.26
N LYS A 182 -1.73 43.15 9.94
CA LYS A 182 -0.43 42.50 10.15
C LYS A 182 0.71 43.25 9.45
N GLY A 183 1.80 43.49 10.18
CA GLY A 183 3.04 44.11 9.65
C GLY A 183 3.04 45.64 9.61
N LYS A 184 2.12 46.31 10.33
CA LYS A 184 2.08 47.76 10.47
C LYS A 184 2.50 48.19 11.88
N PRO A 185 3.40 49.19 12.04
CA PRO A 185 3.89 49.62 13.34
C PRO A 185 2.78 50.19 14.24
N GLU A 186 1.71 50.74 13.66
CA GLU A 186 0.57 51.26 14.41
C GLU A 186 -0.23 50.15 15.12
N PHE A 187 -0.10 48.89 14.67
CA PHE A 187 -0.80 47.73 15.23
C PHE A 187 -0.07 47.07 16.41
N GLU A 188 1.24 47.28 16.58
CA GLU A 188 2.04 46.60 17.61
C GLU A 188 1.52 46.83 19.03
N LYS A 189 1.13 48.07 19.37
CA LYS A 189 0.57 48.40 20.69
C LYS A 189 -0.77 47.71 20.96
N VAL A 190 -1.63 47.65 19.94
CA VAL A 190 -2.97 47.05 20.02
C VAL A 190 -2.86 45.53 20.08
N GLN A 191 -1.86 44.97 19.38
CA GLN A 191 -1.55 43.55 19.42
C GLN A 191 -1.20 43.08 20.83
N THR A 192 -0.34 43.81 21.56
CA THR A 192 0.01 43.45 22.96
C THR A 192 -1.22 43.48 23.88
N THR A 193 -2.10 44.47 23.71
CA THR A 193 -3.36 44.55 24.50
C THR A 193 -4.36 43.45 24.14
N TRP A 194 -4.41 43.04 22.87
CA TRP A 194 -5.22 41.92 22.44
C TRP A 194 -4.68 40.59 22.98
N GLU A 195 -3.37 40.39 22.96
CA GLU A 195 -2.73 39.16 23.48
C GLU A 195 -2.97 38.99 24.98
N SER A 196 -2.91 40.07 25.77
CA SER A 196 -3.23 40.00 27.20
C SER A 196 -4.71 39.68 27.46
N LEU A 197 -5.63 40.30 26.70
CA LEU A 197 -7.07 40.01 26.78
C LEU A 197 -7.38 38.57 26.35
N LYS A 198 -6.76 38.10 25.29
CA LYS A 198 -6.89 36.72 24.80
C LYS A 198 -6.49 35.73 25.88
N GLN A 199 -5.36 35.92 26.57
CA GLN A 199 -4.94 35.05 27.67
C GLN A 199 -5.94 35.06 28.84
N CYS A 200 -6.48 36.23 29.20
CA CYS A 200 -7.46 36.33 30.28
C CYS A 200 -8.79 35.63 29.93
N LEU A 201 -9.27 35.82 28.69
CA LEU A 201 -10.46 35.12 28.18
C LEU A 201 -10.26 33.62 28.11
N LEU A 202 -9.07 33.15 27.70
CA LEU A 202 -8.74 31.72 27.66
C LEU A 202 -8.84 31.10 29.06
N ASN A 203 -8.24 31.72 30.08
CA ASN A 203 -8.32 31.21 31.45
C ASN A 203 -9.77 31.19 31.97
N LYS A 204 -10.58 32.21 31.68
CA LYS A 204 -12.00 32.23 32.07
C LYS A 204 -12.79 31.12 31.37
N LEU A 205 -12.63 30.96 30.06
CA LEU A 205 -13.31 29.94 29.27
C LEU A 205 -12.89 28.52 29.68
N GLN A 206 -11.62 28.30 30.03
CA GLN A 206 -11.13 27.03 30.57
C GLN A 206 -11.82 26.66 31.89
N ASN A 207 -11.92 27.61 32.83
CA ASN A 207 -12.60 27.38 34.09
C ASN A 207 -14.10 27.08 33.90
N LEU A 208 -14.78 27.84 33.02
CA LEU A 208 -16.19 27.59 32.72
C LEU A 208 -16.43 26.27 31.99
N LEU A 209 -15.51 25.87 31.11
CA LEU A 209 -15.54 24.57 30.44
C LEU A 209 -15.43 23.41 31.45
N LEU A 210 -14.56 23.53 32.45
CA LEU A 210 -14.45 22.54 33.53
C LEU A 210 -15.71 22.47 34.40
N ILE A 211 -16.33 23.62 34.71
CA ILE A 211 -17.60 23.68 35.46
C ILE A 211 -18.72 23.02 34.65
N ALA A 212 -18.87 23.37 33.37
CA ALA A 212 -19.88 22.79 32.48
C ALA A 212 -19.68 21.28 32.29
N TYR A 213 -18.42 20.83 32.24
CA TYR A 213 -18.08 19.41 32.19
C TYR A 213 -18.50 18.67 33.46
N ASN A 214 -18.17 19.21 34.64
CA ASN A 214 -18.55 18.63 35.93
C ASN A 214 -20.08 18.59 36.13
N ASN A 215 -20.80 19.59 35.59
CA ASN A 215 -22.26 19.65 35.62
C ASN A 215 -22.94 18.80 34.54
N ARG A 216 -22.18 18.10 33.68
CA ARG A 216 -22.67 17.26 32.56
C ARG A 216 -23.49 18.01 31.51
N GLU A 217 -23.19 19.28 31.28
CA GLU A 217 -23.89 20.15 30.33
C GLU A 217 -23.28 20.05 28.92
N ALA A 218 -23.58 18.96 28.19
CA ALA A 218 -22.98 18.64 26.88
C ALA A 218 -23.00 19.78 25.85
N THR A 219 -24.11 20.52 25.75
CA THR A 219 -24.26 21.65 24.80
C THR A 219 -23.36 22.84 25.17
N LYS A 220 -23.22 23.14 26.46
CA LYS A 220 -22.30 24.20 26.90
C LYS A 220 -20.85 23.79 26.67
N VAL A 221 -20.49 22.52 26.91
CA VAL A 221 -19.15 22.00 26.63
C VAL A 221 -18.78 22.16 25.15
N SER A 222 -19.67 21.80 24.21
CA SER A 222 -19.41 22.02 22.78
C SER A 222 -19.23 23.51 22.45
N CYS A 223 -20.05 24.39 23.03
CA CYS A 223 -19.94 25.84 22.80
C CYS A 223 -18.64 26.44 23.35
N PHE A 224 -18.22 26.03 24.55
CA PHE A 224 -16.94 26.46 25.15
C PHE A 224 -15.75 25.96 24.31
N ILE A 225 -15.78 24.71 23.83
CA ILE A 225 -14.72 24.19 22.95
C ILE A 225 -14.67 25.01 21.65
N THR A 226 -15.81 25.31 21.03
CA THR A 226 -15.89 26.17 19.83
C THR A 226 -15.35 27.58 20.09
N ALA A 227 -15.63 28.18 21.26
CA ALA A 227 -15.09 29.49 21.63
C ALA A 227 -13.57 29.47 21.78
N VAL A 228 -13.01 28.44 22.43
CA VAL A 228 -11.55 28.28 22.58
C VAL A 228 -10.89 28.00 21.22
N LEU A 229 -11.54 27.21 20.36
CA LEU A 229 -11.07 26.95 19.00
C LEU A 229 -10.97 28.25 18.19
N ASN A 230 -11.99 29.11 18.28
CA ASN A 230 -11.96 30.41 17.61
C ASN A 230 -10.88 31.34 18.18
N LEU A 231 -10.49 31.23 19.45
CA LEU A 231 -9.41 32.04 20.02
C LEU A 231 -8.01 31.56 19.61
N THR A 232 -7.84 30.27 19.36
CA THR A 232 -6.54 29.60 19.29
C THR A 232 -6.43 28.72 18.04
N ASP A 233 -5.55 27.72 18.08
CA ASP A 233 -5.36 26.73 17.03
C ASP A 233 -5.85 25.37 17.53
N VAL A 234 -6.19 24.49 16.59
CA VAL A 234 -6.62 23.11 16.85
C VAL A 234 -5.71 22.39 17.86
N ALA A 235 -4.39 22.51 17.70
CA ALA A 235 -3.41 21.85 18.56
C ALA A 235 -3.46 22.31 20.03
N TYR A 236 -3.81 23.56 20.28
CA TYR A 236 -3.96 24.08 21.65
C TYR A 236 -5.18 23.47 22.33
N VAL A 237 -6.31 23.39 21.62
CA VAL A 237 -7.55 22.81 22.14
C VAL A 237 -7.38 21.30 22.38
N GLU A 238 -6.75 20.59 21.46
CA GLU A 238 -6.40 19.17 21.61
C GLU A 238 -5.56 18.94 22.89
N LYS A 239 -4.55 19.79 23.14
CA LYS A 239 -3.73 19.70 24.36
C LYS A 239 -4.54 19.99 25.63
N LEU A 240 -5.36 21.03 25.62
CA LEU A 240 -6.20 21.40 26.75
C LEU A 240 -7.17 20.27 27.14
N ILE A 241 -7.92 19.75 26.16
CA ILE A 241 -8.88 18.65 26.38
C ILE A 241 -8.15 17.39 26.89
N ASN A 242 -6.98 17.08 26.32
CA ASN A 242 -6.17 15.96 26.78
C ASN A 242 -5.73 16.10 28.24
N GLN A 243 -5.28 17.29 28.66
CA GLN A 243 -4.72 17.49 30.01
C GLN A 243 -5.80 17.65 31.08
N GLU A 244 -6.86 18.41 30.80
CA GLU A 244 -7.83 18.84 31.82
C GLU A 244 -9.05 17.92 31.92
N ILE A 245 -9.46 17.25 30.83
CA ILE A 245 -10.66 16.40 30.80
C ILE A 245 -10.30 14.93 30.65
N LEU A 246 -9.61 14.57 29.57
CA LEU A 246 -9.45 13.17 29.18
C LEU A 246 -8.44 12.43 30.06
N ALA A 247 -7.30 13.06 30.40
CA ALA A 247 -6.31 12.46 31.27
C ALA A 247 -6.87 12.07 32.65
N PRO A 248 -7.47 12.98 33.44
CA PRO A 248 -7.99 12.62 34.77
C PRO A 248 -9.11 11.57 34.69
N LEU A 249 -10.01 11.68 33.70
CA LEU A 249 -11.09 10.70 33.52
C LEU A 249 -10.54 9.30 33.23
N PHE A 250 -9.58 9.16 32.31
CA PHE A 250 -9.04 7.84 31.98
C PHE A 250 -8.02 7.32 32.99
N ASP A 251 -7.36 8.19 33.75
CA ASP A 251 -6.47 7.78 34.83
C ASP A 251 -7.27 7.17 36.01
N GLU A 252 -8.51 7.63 36.26
CA GLU A 252 -9.42 7.01 37.22
C GLU A 252 -10.10 5.75 36.66
N LEU A 253 -10.53 5.78 35.38
CA LEU A 253 -11.26 4.67 34.77
C LEU A 253 -10.39 3.47 34.40
N ILE A 254 -9.14 3.69 33.98
CA ILE A 254 -8.24 2.65 33.45
C ILE A 254 -7.13 2.39 34.47
N THR A 255 -7.45 1.55 35.45
CA THR A 255 -6.55 1.12 36.54
C THR A 255 -6.56 -0.40 36.71
N GLU A 256 -5.54 -0.98 37.34
CA GLU A 256 -5.56 -2.43 37.65
C GLU A 256 -6.71 -2.79 38.61
N GLU A 257 -7.11 -1.87 39.49
CA GLU A 257 -8.27 -2.05 40.39
C GLU A 257 -9.60 -2.10 39.62
N SER A 258 -9.75 -1.26 38.59
CA SER A 258 -10.93 -1.30 37.71
C SER A 258 -11.04 -2.62 36.95
N LEU A 259 -9.89 -3.21 36.56
CA LEU A 259 -9.83 -4.53 35.92
C LEU A 259 -10.18 -5.65 36.90
N ALA A 260 -9.72 -5.56 38.15
CA ALA A 260 -9.96 -6.57 39.18
C ALA A 260 -11.39 -6.55 39.73
N SER A 261 -12.01 -5.37 39.77
CA SER A 261 -13.37 -5.19 40.31
C SER A 261 -14.49 -5.55 39.33
N ASP A 262 -14.22 -5.58 38.02
CA ASP A 262 -15.25 -5.87 37.03
C ASP A 262 -15.51 -7.39 36.91
N PRO A 263 -16.76 -7.86 37.10
CA PRO A 263 -17.09 -9.28 37.02
C PRO A 263 -16.87 -9.89 35.63
N ARG A 264 -16.82 -9.06 34.57
CA ARG A 264 -16.48 -9.49 33.20
C ARG A 264 -15.01 -9.28 32.85
N SER A 265 -14.17 -8.91 33.82
CA SER A 265 -12.74 -8.65 33.64
C SER A 265 -12.46 -7.58 32.57
N LEU A 266 -11.67 -7.90 31.54
CA LEU A 266 -11.23 -6.96 30.51
C LEU A 266 -12.38 -6.51 29.58
N GLU A 267 -13.29 -7.42 29.22
CA GLU A 267 -14.45 -7.11 28.38
C GLU A 267 -15.39 -6.07 29.03
N GLY A 268 -15.57 -6.17 30.35
CA GLY A 268 -16.36 -5.20 31.12
C GLY A 268 -15.71 -3.82 31.15
N LEU A 269 -14.40 -3.77 31.37
CA LEU A 269 -13.62 -2.54 31.32
C LEU A 269 -13.67 -1.90 29.92
N HIS A 270 -13.47 -2.68 28.86
CA HIS A 270 -13.61 -2.21 27.46
C HIS A 270 -15.00 -1.62 27.22
N SER A 271 -16.06 -2.32 27.61
CA SER A 271 -17.45 -1.84 27.45
C SER A 271 -17.69 -0.51 28.15
N ARG A 272 -17.14 -0.33 29.36
CA ARG A 272 -17.25 0.91 30.14
C ARG A 272 -16.48 2.06 29.51
N VAL A 273 -15.30 1.78 28.94
CA VAL A 273 -14.56 2.79 28.18
C VAL A 273 -15.33 3.19 26.92
N LEU A 274 -15.88 2.21 26.17
CA LEU A 274 -16.69 2.48 24.98
C LEU A 274 -17.92 3.34 25.29
N SER A 275 -18.62 3.12 26.42
CA SER A 275 -19.77 3.95 26.78
C SER A 275 -19.39 5.41 27.01
N HIS A 276 -18.20 5.68 27.59
CA HIS A 276 -17.70 7.04 27.73
C HIS A 276 -17.32 7.63 26.36
N VAL A 277 -16.68 6.83 25.49
CA VAL A 277 -16.37 7.22 24.12
C VAL A 277 -17.64 7.64 23.36
N ASP A 278 -18.71 6.86 23.47
CA ASP A 278 -19.99 7.15 22.82
C ASP A 278 -20.63 8.44 23.37
N GLY A 279 -20.53 8.69 24.68
CA GLY A 279 -20.97 9.94 25.29
C GLY A 279 -20.23 11.17 24.77
N PHE A 280 -18.90 11.10 24.65
CA PHE A 280 -18.09 12.20 24.10
C PHE A 280 -18.25 12.37 22.60
N LYS A 281 -18.51 11.29 21.86
CA LYS A 281 -18.75 11.36 20.41
C LYS A 281 -19.92 12.29 20.08
N LEU A 282 -21.01 12.23 20.85
CA LEU A 282 -22.15 13.15 20.68
C LEU A 282 -21.76 14.62 20.89
N ILE A 283 -20.91 14.90 21.88
CA ILE A 283 -20.41 16.25 22.17
C ILE A 283 -19.51 16.74 21.03
N PHE A 284 -18.64 15.87 20.51
CA PHE A 284 -17.71 16.23 19.44
C PHE A 284 -18.39 16.40 18.09
N ASP A 285 -19.40 15.58 17.78
CA ASP A 285 -20.18 15.72 16.56
C ASP A 285 -20.97 17.03 16.55
N ALA A 286 -21.37 17.56 17.72
CA ALA A 286 -22.02 18.85 17.85
C ALA A 286 -21.09 20.05 17.54
N ILE A 287 -19.77 19.89 17.57
CA ILE A 287 -18.80 20.96 17.28
C ILE A 287 -18.73 21.26 15.76
N GLY A 288 -19.22 20.34 14.91
CA GLY A 288 -19.51 20.61 13.50
C GLY A 288 -18.31 21.00 12.61
N ASN A 289 -17.08 20.75 13.05
CA ASN A 289 -15.88 21.13 12.31
C ASN A 289 -15.11 19.89 11.83
N ASP A 290 -15.17 19.59 10.53
CA ASP A 290 -14.56 18.40 9.91
C ASP A 290 -13.04 18.31 10.09
N SER A 291 -12.38 19.45 10.31
CA SER A 291 -10.94 19.53 10.57
C SER A 291 -10.54 19.10 12.00
N PHE A 292 -11.53 18.95 12.88
CA PHE A 292 -11.35 18.80 14.32
C PHE A 292 -11.73 17.37 14.80
N ASN A 293 -10.84 16.41 14.54
CA ASN A 293 -11.07 15.01 14.88
C ASN A 293 -10.52 14.64 16.27
N LEU A 294 -11.15 15.16 17.32
CA LEU A 294 -10.79 14.92 18.72
C LEU A 294 -10.85 13.44 19.11
N LEU A 295 -11.77 12.67 18.53
CA LEU A 295 -11.89 11.25 18.80
C LEU A 295 -10.60 10.52 18.42
N THR A 296 -10.12 10.76 17.19
CA THR A 296 -8.98 10.05 16.61
C THR A 296 -7.64 10.59 17.11
N ARG A 297 -7.52 11.92 17.30
CA ARG A 297 -6.26 12.56 17.67
C ARG A 297 -6.02 12.67 19.18
N CYS A 298 -7.09 12.69 19.97
CA CYS A 298 -7.00 12.87 21.41
C CYS A 298 -7.50 11.64 22.17
N MET A 299 -8.80 11.34 22.09
CA MET A 299 -9.40 10.33 22.96
C MET A 299 -8.79 8.94 22.81
N ILE A 300 -8.79 8.37 21.61
CA ILE A 300 -8.32 7.00 21.43
C ILE A 300 -6.83 6.86 21.78
N PRO A 301 -5.92 7.75 21.33
CA PRO A 301 -4.52 7.72 21.78
C PRO A 301 -4.36 7.80 23.30
N GLN A 302 -5.15 8.65 23.99
CA GLN A 302 -5.09 8.71 25.46
C GLN A 302 -5.52 7.38 26.09
N ILE A 303 -6.61 6.77 25.62
CA ILE A 303 -7.11 5.47 26.10
C ILE A 303 -6.04 4.38 25.93
N LEU A 304 -5.50 4.23 24.71
CA LEU A 304 -4.49 3.20 24.41
C LEU A 304 -3.21 3.40 25.22
N LYS A 305 -2.80 4.65 25.45
CA LYS A 305 -1.68 4.99 26.32
C LYS A 305 -1.92 4.52 27.76
N ARG A 306 -3.11 4.71 28.34
CA ARG A 306 -3.40 4.27 29.72
C ARG A 306 -3.46 2.76 29.82
N PHE A 307 -4.07 2.07 28.86
CA PHE A 307 -4.04 0.61 28.84
C PHE A 307 -2.60 0.07 28.83
N THR A 308 -1.72 0.72 28.05
CA THR A 308 -0.30 0.33 27.95
C THR A 308 0.48 0.60 29.25
N ILE A 309 0.20 1.70 29.95
CA ILE A 309 0.95 2.12 31.15
C ILE A 309 0.37 1.53 32.44
N ASN A 310 -0.94 1.65 32.64
CA ASN A 310 -1.63 1.38 33.89
C ASN A 310 -2.09 -0.08 34.01
N VAL A 311 -2.25 -0.80 32.90
CA VAL A 311 -2.83 -2.16 32.90
C VAL A 311 -1.87 -3.18 32.26
N LYS A 312 -0.60 -3.12 32.65
CA LYS A 312 0.47 -3.98 32.06
C LYS A 312 0.20 -5.47 32.21
N SER A 313 -0.56 -5.86 33.23
CA SER A 313 -0.96 -7.24 33.48
C SER A 313 -1.73 -7.89 32.33
N ILE A 314 -2.39 -7.13 31.43
CA ILE A 314 -3.10 -7.71 30.27
C ILE A 314 -2.15 -8.32 29.24
N PHE A 315 -0.93 -7.77 29.12
CA PHE A 315 0.06 -8.20 28.13
C PHE A 315 0.93 -9.37 28.61
N ALA A 316 0.76 -9.82 29.85
CA ALA A 316 1.59 -10.85 30.46
C ALA A 316 1.47 -12.18 29.68
N PRO A 317 2.57 -12.70 29.10
CA PRO A 317 2.51 -13.89 28.27
C PRO A 317 2.50 -15.21 29.06
N GLY A 318 2.65 -15.18 30.40
CA GLY A 318 2.90 -16.37 31.22
C GLY A 318 1.85 -17.47 31.12
N ASN A 319 0.59 -17.13 30.83
CA ASN A 319 -0.47 -18.09 30.52
C ASN A 319 -0.95 -17.86 29.09
N ALA A 320 -0.69 -18.82 28.20
CA ALA A 320 -1.00 -18.71 26.79
C ALA A 320 -2.51 -18.60 26.50
N ASP A 321 -3.36 -19.30 27.27
CA ASP A 321 -4.82 -19.26 27.09
C ASP A 321 -5.38 -17.89 27.49
N MET A 322 -4.92 -17.35 28.62
CA MET A 322 -5.30 -16.01 29.07
C MET A 322 -4.77 -14.92 28.13
N PHE A 323 -3.53 -15.05 27.66
CA PHE A 323 -2.96 -14.13 26.68
C PHE A 323 -3.77 -14.12 25.38
N HIS A 324 -4.14 -15.30 24.86
CA HIS A 324 -4.94 -15.42 23.65
C HIS A 324 -6.32 -14.78 23.80
N ARG A 325 -7.01 -15.07 24.90
CA ARG A 325 -8.32 -14.48 25.21
C ARG A 325 -8.24 -12.95 25.30
N ARG A 326 -7.33 -12.42 26.09
CA ARG A 326 -7.15 -10.97 26.27
C ARG A 326 -6.74 -10.28 24.99
N PHE A 327 -5.87 -10.89 24.18
CA PHE A 327 -5.49 -10.37 22.88
C PHE A 327 -6.73 -10.24 21.97
N LYS A 328 -7.57 -11.29 21.92
CA LYS A 328 -8.82 -11.26 21.13
C LYS A 328 -9.79 -10.18 21.61
N GLU A 329 -10.01 -10.09 22.92
CA GLU A 329 -10.86 -9.07 23.53
C GLU A 329 -10.34 -7.65 23.24
N SER A 330 -9.02 -7.44 23.28
CA SER A 330 -8.39 -6.15 22.93
C SER A 330 -8.45 -5.85 21.44
N THR A 331 -8.28 -6.82 20.55
CA THR A 331 -8.44 -6.57 19.10
C THR A 331 -9.88 -6.25 18.75
N HIS A 332 -10.86 -6.94 19.36
CA HIS A 332 -12.27 -6.60 19.17
C HIS A 332 -12.58 -5.18 19.66
N PHE A 333 -12.03 -4.80 20.81
CA PHE A 333 -12.16 -3.43 21.32
C PHE A 333 -11.54 -2.40 20.36
N LEU A 334 -10.41 -2.70 19.73
CA LEU A 334 -9.84 -1.84 18.68
C LEU A 334 -10.76 -1.75 17.46
N ASP A 335 -11.33 -2.86 17.01
CA ASP A 335 -12.30 -2.87 15.90
C ASP A 335 -13.53 -1.99 16.24
N GLU A 336 -14.07 -2.10 17.46
CA GLU A 336 -15.17 -1.26 17.93
C GLU A 336 -14.82 0.24 18.03
N LEU A 337 -13.56 0.57 18.34
CA LEU A 337 -13.09 1.95 18.32
C LEU A 337 -12.92 2.47 16.89
N GLU A 338 -12.44 1.63 15.97
CA GLU A 338 -12.30 1.96 14.55
C GLU A 338 -13.67 2.15 13.88
N ASP A 339 -14.67 1.33 14.21
CA ASP A 339 -16.04 1.46 13.70
C ASP A 339 -16.70 2.79 14.12
N ARG A 340 -16.21 3.41 15.19
CA ARG A 340 -16.69 4.72 15.65
C ARG A 340 -16.05 5.89 14.89
N CYS A 341 -14.98 5.65 14.13
CA CYS A 341 -14.38 6.64 13.25
C CYS A 341 -15.25 6.85 11.99
N LYS A 342 -15.34 8.10 11.50
CA LYS A 342 -16.21 8.46 10.36
C LYS A 342 -15.73 7.86 9.02
N ASP A 343 -14.40 7.79 8.82
CA ASP A 343 -13.78 7.46 7.53
C ASP A 343 -12.54 6.59 7.71
N TRP A 344 -12.23 5.78 6.69
CA TRP A 344 -11.00 4.98 6.60
C TRP A 344 -9.72 5.83 6.75
N GLN A 345 -9.71 7.09 6.28
CA GLN A 345 -8.54 7.96 6.44
C GLN A 345 -8.25 8.25 7.92
N ASN A 346 -9.30 8.39 8.74
CA ASN A 346 -9.17 8.59 10.18
C ASN A 346 -8.68 7.31 10.86
N VAL A 347 -9.19 6.15 10.46
CA VAL A 347 -8.69 4.84 10.92
C VAL A 347 -7.21 4.66 10.57
N LYS A 348 -6.80 5.07 9.37
CA LYS A 348 -5.39 5.02 8.95
C LYS A 348 -4.53 5.93 9.83
N GLN A 349 -4.95 7.18 10.06
CA GLN A 349 -4.24 8.09 10.96
C GLN A 349 -4.15 7.54 12.38
N LEU A 350 -5.19 6.87 12.87
CA LEU A 350 -5.19 6.21 14.17
C LEU A 350 -4.16 5.09 14.24
N ARG A 351 -4.16 4.19 13.25
CA ARG A 351 -3.20 3.08 13.17
C ARG A 351 -1.75 3.56 13.00
N ASP A 352 -1.57 4.73 12.38
CA ASP A 352 -0.26 5.36 12.23
C ASP A 352 0.22 6.07 13.51
N SER A 353 -0.66 6.32 14.49
CA SER A 353 -0.30 6.92 15.78
C SER A 353 0.69 6.06 16.57
N GLU A 354 1.52 6.72 17.36
CA GLU A 354 2.55 6.06 18.16
C GLU A 354 1.91 5.25 19.29
N GLU A 355 0.84 5.75 19.91
CA GLU A 355 0.12 5.07 20.99
C GLU A 355 -0.52 3.76 20.52
N TYR A 356 -1.10 3.73 19.32
CA TYR A 356 -1.65 2.51 18.73
C TYR A 356 -0.56 1.48 18.46
N LYS A 357 0.56 1.91 17.87
CA LYS A 357 1.71 1.05 17.61
C LYS A 357 2.31 0.49 18.90
N GLN A 358 2.45 1.32 19.94
CA GLN A 358 2.95 0.89 21.25
C GLN A 358 2.03 -0.12 21.93
N PHE A 359 0.71 0.11 21.88
CA PHE A 359 -0.27 -0.85 22.40
C PHE A 359 -0.15 -2.21 21.69
N MET A 360 -0.07 -2.21 20.36
CA MET A 360 0.10 -3.45 19.59
C MET A 360 1.46 -4.12 19.83
N ASN A 361 2.54 -3.34 19.94
CA ASN A 361 3.89 -3.83 20.19
C ASN A 361 4.08 -4.40 21.61
N SER A 362 3.26 -3.98 22.57
CA SER A 362 3.28 -4.50 23.94
C SER A 362 2.85 -5.97 24.02
N TRP A 363 2.08 -6.44 23.04
CA TRP A 363 1.74 -7.85 22.90
C TRP A 363 2.95 -8.62 22.40
N ASN A 364 3.64 -9.33 23.31
CA ASN A 364 4.75 -10.20 22.95
C ASN A 364 4.25 -11.51 22.32
N VAL A 365 3.77 -11.40 21.08
CA VAL A 365 3.28 -12.52 20.28
C VAL A 365 4.36 -13.57 20.06
N ALA A 366 5.65 -13.19 20.13
CA ALA A 366 6.74 -14.12 19.99
C ALA A 366 6.82 -15.09 21.17
N VAL A 367 6.72 -14.60 22.42
CA VAL A 367 6.70 -15.44 23.62
C VAL A 367 5.43 -16.29 23.67
N TYR A 368 4.28 -15.72 23.30
CA TYR A 368 3.04 -16.48 23.17
C TYR A 368 3.20 -17.69 22.23
N PHE A 369 3.77 -17.47 21.03
CA PHE A 369 4.04 -18.54 20.10
C PHE A 369 5.03 -19.56 20.68
N SER A 370 6.08 -19.14 21.38
CA SER A 370 7.04 -20.07 22.02
C SER A 370 6.38 -20.99 23.03
N LEU A 371 5.44 -20.48 23.86
CA LEU A 371 4.69 -21.30 24.82
C LEU A 371 3.74 -22.27 24.11
N ARG A 372 3.03 -21.82 23.07
CA ARG A 372 2.17 -22.69 22.26
C ARG A 372 2.98 -23.76 21.52
N PHE A 373 4.14 -23.38 20.97
CA PHE A 373 5.07 -24.31 20.34
C PHE A 373 5.52 -25.39 21.32
N GLN A 374 5.98 -25.02 22.52
CA GLN A 374 6.39 -26.00 23.53
C GLN A 374 5.26 -26.95 23.95
N ASN A 375 4.03 -26.46 24.09
CA ASN A 375 2.87 -27.30 24.41
C ASN A 375 2.57 -28.29 23.27
N ILE A 376 2.48 -27.81 22.03
CA ILE A 376 2.10 -28.61 20.86
C ILE A 376 3.22 -29.60 20.50
N ALA A 377 4.44 -29.12 20.37
CA ALA A 377 5.60 -29.96 20.07
C ALA A 377 5.90 -30.93 21.22
N GLY A 378 5.75 -30.50 22.49
CA GLY A 378 5.94 -31.37 23.65
C GLY A 378 4.95 -32.53 23.70
N LYS A 379 3.67 -32.29 23.38
CA LYS A 379 2.66 -33.36 23.22
C LYS A 379 3.03 -34.33 22.10
N LEU A 380 3.48 -33.81 20.96
CA LEU A 380 3.91 -34.63 19.84
C LEU A 380 5.11 -35.50 20.22
N GLU A 381 6.19 -34.92 20.75
CA GLU A 381 7.41 -35.65 21.11
C GLU A 381 7.15 -36.69 22.21
N THR A 382 6.31 -36.37 23.20
CA THR A 382 5.95 -37.31 24.26
C THR A 382 5.23 -38.52 23.70
N SER A 383 4.35 -38.31 22.72
CA SER A 383 3.75 -39.41 21.97
C SER A 383 4.84 -40.14 21.20
N LEU A 384 5.56 -39.49 20.27
CA LEU A 384 6.58 -40.06 19.36
C LEU A 384 7.74 -40.80 20.07
N ALA A 385 8.04 -40.47 21.32
CA ALA A 385 9.07 -41.13 22.12
C ALA A 385 8.67 -42.52 22.62
N VAL A 386 7.38 -42.86 22.65
CA VAL A 386 6.92 -44.19 23.05
C VAL A 386 7.35 -45.20 21.98
N LEU A 387 8.11 -46.22 22.39
CA LEU A 387 8.50 -47.32 21.51
C LEU A 387 7.25 -47.99 20.91
N PRO A 388 7.29 -48.39 19.63
CA PRO A 388 6.21 -49.14 19.01
C PRO A 388 5.82 -50.36 19.87
N ASP A 389 4.57 -50.40 20.34
CA ASP A 389 4.06 -51.54 21.09
C ASP A 389 4.09 -52.80 20.21
N LEU A 390 4.55 -53.92 20.78
CA LEU A 390 4.58 -55.21 20.10
C LEU A 390 3.16 -55.73 19.82
N ASN A 391 2.16 -55.29 20.60
CA ASN A 391 0.76 -55.61 20.36
C ASN A 391 -0.10 -54.36 20.50
N PRO A 392 -0.15 -53.48 19.49
CA PRO A 392 -0.93 -52.27 19.59
C PRO A 392 -2.41 -52.63 19.81
N LYS A 393 -2.97 -52.21 20.95
CA LYS A 393 -4.41 -52.34 21.25
C LYS A 393 -5.18 -51.38 20.36
N VAL A 394 -5.49 -51.84 19.15
CA VAL A 394 -6.17 -51.02 18.14
C VAL A 394 -7.65 -51.34 18.10
N ASP A 395 -8.47 -50.28 18.12
CA ASP A 395 -9.90 -50.35 17.83
C ASP A 395 -10.11 -50.63 16.33
N SER A 396 -10.66 -51.80 16.01
CA SER A 396 -10.86 -52.26 14.63
C SER A 396 -11.80 -51.37 13.81
N ASN A 397 -12.62 -50.55 14.46
CA ASN A 397 -13.57 -49.65 13.81
C ASN A 397 -12.95 -48.31 13.36
N LYS A 398 -11.74 -47.97 13.78
CA LYS A 398 -11.08 -46.71 13.42
C LYS A 398 -10.22 -46.85 12.17
N ARG A 399 -10.31 -45.86 11.27
CA ARG A 399 -9.49 -45.80 10.04
C ARG A 399 -8.00 -45.55 10.31
N CYS A 400 -7.70 -44.75 11.34
CA CYS A 400 -6.35 -44.49 11.82
C CYS A 400 -6.14 -45.30 13.10
N LYS A 401 -5.06 -46.09 13.14
CA LYS A 401 -4.86 -47.17 14.10
C LYS A 401 -3.80 -46.85 15.15
N LEU A 402 -2.77 -46.09 14.80
CA LEU A 402 -1.67 -45.75 15.69
C LEU A 402 -1.97 -44.43 16.42
N PRO A 403 -1.84 -44.40 17.76
CA PRO A 403 -2.08 -43.17 18.55
C PRO A 403 -1.13 -42.03 18.16
N MET A 404 0.06 -42.38 17.68
CA MET A 404 1.12 -41.49 17.23
C MET A 404 0.69 -40.62 16.05
N THR A 405 0.04 -41.26 15.06
CA THR A 405 -0.47 -40.60 13.86
C THR A 405 -1.64 -39.70 14.22
N VAL A 406 -2.53 -40.17 15.10
CA VAL A 406 -3.66 -39.38 15.62
C VAL A 406 -3.14 -38.14 16.34
N GLN A 407 -2.18 -38.29 17.25
CA GLN A 407 -1.60 -37.16 17.99
C GLN A 407 -0.92 -36.15 17.06
N ALA A 408 -0.23 -36.61 16.01
CA ALA A 408 0.38 -35.72 15.01
C ALA A 408 -0.68 -34.88 14.29
N TRP A 409 -1.80 -35.48 13.89
CA TRP A 409 -2.90 -34.77 13.26
C TRP A 409 -3.61 -33.82 14.22
N GLU A 410 -3.90 -34.25 15.45
CA GLU A 410 -4.50 -33.41 16.50
C GLU A 410 -3.63 -32.18 16.81
N CYS A 411 -2.30 -32.33 16.80
CA CYS A 411 -1.38 -31.19 16.95
C CYS A 411 -1.49 -30.19 15.78
N ILE A 412 -1.69 -30.68 14.55
CA ILE A 412 -1.95 -29.81 13.38
C ILE A 412 -3.30 -29.11 13.52
N GLU A 413 -4.36 -29.83 13.87
CA GLU A 413 -5.69 -29.25 14.09
C GLU A 413 -5.67 -28.20 15.21
N LEU A 414 -4.94 -28.48 16.30
CA LEU A 414 -4.78 -27.57 17.43
C LEU A 414 -4.10 -26.26 17.01
N CYS A 415 -3.09 -26.30 16.11
CA CYS A 415 -2.44 -25.10 15.58
C CYS A 415 -3.44 -24.12 14.94
N TRP A 416 -4.47 -24.66 14.27
CA TRP A 416 -5.46 -23.90 13.50
C TRP A 416 -6.83 -23.79 14.20
N SER A 417 -6.91 -24.24 15.45
CA SER A 417 -8.07 -24.08 16.30
C SER A 417 -8.26 -22.62 16.73
N ASP A 418 -9.50 -22.22 17.00
CA ASP A 418 -9.79 -20.84 17.39
C ASP A 418 -9.24 -20.48 18.78
N GLN A 419 -8.79 -21.47 19.56
CA GLN A 419 -8.17 -21.31 20.88
C GLN A 419 -6.66 -20.98 20.82
N VAL A 420 -6.01 -21.29 19.69
CA VAL A 420 -4.56 -21.08 19.51
C VAL A 420 -4.28 -20.05 18.42
N PHE A 421 -5.10 -20.06 17.37
CA PHE A 421 -4.90 -19.20 16.20
C PHE A 421 -5.03 -17.71 16.57
N LEU A 422 -4.00 -16.95 16.22
CA LEU A 422 -4.01 -15.48 16.14
C LEU A 422 -3.45 -15.05 14.79
N PRO A 423 -4.02 -14.04 14.11
CA PRO A 423 -3.54 -13.57 12.82
C PRO A 423 -2.02 -13.28 12.76
N PRO A 424 -1.39 -12.65 13.77
CA PRO A 424 0.05 -12.34 13.70
C PRO A 424 0.98 -13.56 13.78
N VAL A 425 0.51 -14.72 14.28
CA VAL A 425 1.31 -15.96 14.33
C VAL A 425 1.12 -16.87 13.12
N THR A 426 0.26 -16.51 12.15
CA THR A 426 -0.08 -17.35 10.99
C THR A 426 1.14 -18.00 10.32
N ARG A 427 2.17 -17.19 9.98
CA ARG A 427 3.40 -17.71 9.35
C ARG A 427 4.15 -18.72 10.21
N ARG A 428 4.12 -18.53 11.55
CA ARG A 428 4.83 -19.39 12.51
C ARG A 428 4.07 -20.69 12.73
N LEU A 429 2.74 -20.63 12.77
CA LEU A 429 1.86 -21.81 12.82
C LEU A 429 1.95 -22.65 11.55
N TRP A 430 2.04 -22.01 10.37
CA TRP A 430 2.31 -22.72 9.13
C TRP A 430 3.65 -23.45 9.16
N LYS A 431 4.71 -22.77 9.58
CA LYS A 431 6.01 -23.41 9.78
C LYS A 431 5.93 -24.59 10.76
N LEU A 432 5.24 -24.44 11.89
CA LEU A 432 5.04 -25.52 12.86
C LEU A 432 4.27 -26.69 12.24
N THR A 433 3.26 -26.44 11.41
CA THR A 433 2.51 -27.49 10.69
C THR A 433 3.45 -28.33 9.83
N LEU A 434 4.30 -27.68 9.02
CA LEU A 434 5.30 -28.38 8.20
C LEU A 434 6.33 -29.13 9.05
N GLN A 435 6.74 -28.54 10.18
CA GLN A 435 7.65 -29.20 11.13
C GLN A 435 7.04 -30.45 11.77
N ILE A 436 5.74 -30.44 12.09
CA ILE A 436 5.02 -31.62 12.61
C ILE A 436 5.00 -32.72 11.56
N ILE A 437 4.67 -32.39 10.30
CA ILE A 437 4.66 -33.36 9.20
C ILE A 437 6.07 -33.93 8.98
N SER A 438 7.08 -33.07 8.92
CA SER A 438 8.48 -33.48 8.78
C SER A 438 8.92 -34.39 9.93
N ARG A 439 8.58 -34.04 11.17
CA ARG A 439 8.91 -34.83 12.35
C ARG A 439 8.22 -36.20 12.31
N PHE A 440 6.96 -36.26 11.91
CA PHE A 440 6.25 -37.51 11.68
C PHE A 440 6.95 -38.38 10.60
N CYS A 441 7.38 -37.80 9.48
CA CYS A 441 8.17 -38.51 8.48
C CYS A 441 9.48 -39.09 9.05
N THR A 442 10.18 -38.34 9.93
CA THR A 442 11.39 -38.86 10.60
C THR A 442 11.06 -40.01 11.56
N PHE A 443 9.90 -39.99 12.22
CA PHE A 443 9.42 -41.08 13.04
C PHE A 443 9.08 -42.33 12.20
N CYS A 444 8.51 -42.15 11.00
CA CYS A 444 8.33 -43.25 10.06
C CYS A 444 9.69 -43.88 9.70
N ASP A 445 10.69 -43.07 9.35
CA ASP A 445 12.03 -43.55 9.02
C ASP A 445 12.67 -44.37 10.15
N THR A 446 12.60 -43.88 11.39
CA THR A 446 13.13 -44.62 12.53
C THR A 446 12.35 -45.91 12.76
N SER A 447 11.03 -45.87 12.70
CA SER A 447 10.18 -47.04 12.90
C SER A 447 10.40 -48.14 11.85
N ILE A 448 10.67 -47.75 10.61
CA ILE A 448 10.99 -48.66 9.49
C ILE A 448 12.39 -49.26 9.64
N LYS A 449 13.38 -48.45 10.06
CA LYS A 449 14.80 -48.87 10.16
C LYS A 449 15.14 -49.64 11.44
N ASN A 450 14.43 -49.37 12.54
CA ASN A 450 14.78 -49.93 13.84
C ASN A 450 14.82 -51.47 13.79
N ASP A 451 15.84 -52.05 14.42
CA ASP A 451 15.86 -53.47 14.75
C ASP A 451 14.88 -53.68 15.91
N TRP A 452 13.68 -54.13 15.57
CA TRP A 452 12.68 -54.52 16.55
C TRP A 452 13.26 -55.59 17.48
N PRO A 453 12.86 -55.63 18.76
CA PRO A 453 13.29 -56.66 19.69
C PRO A 453 13.13 -58.04 19.03
N ARG A 454 14.19 -58.86 19.05
CA ARG A 454 14.12 -60.23 18.53
C ARG A 454 13.01 -60.95 19.29
N THR A 455 11.90 -61.19 18.61
CA THR A 455 10.78 -61.96 19.09
C THR A 455 10.76 -63.29 18.33
N ASP A 456 10.28 -64.36 18.96
CA ASP A 456 10.20 -65.68 18.34
C ASP A 456 9.28 -65.71 17.10
N SER A 457 8.49 -64.66 16.89
CA SER A 457 7.60 -64.48 15.75
C SER A 457 7.76 -63.09 15.14
N ASN A 458 7.89 -63.02 13.82
CA ASN A 458 7.94 -61.78 13.04
C ASN A 458 6.57 -61.07 12.88
N PHE A 459 5.50 -61.67 13.40
CA PHE A 459 4.14 -61.18 13.27
C PHE A 459 3.86 -59.77 13.90
N PRO A 460 4.32 -59.45 15.12
CA PRO A 460 4.17 -58.12 15.74
C PRO A 460 4.66 -56.96 14.87
N LYS A 461 5.84 -57.14 14.25
CA LYS A 461 6.47 -56.13 13.40
C LYS A 461 5.70 -55.95 12.09
N THR A 462 5.29 -57.04 11.44
CA THR A 462 4.45 -56.97 10.23
C THR A 462 3.13 -56.26 10.52
N LEU A 463 2.47 -56.57 11.63
CA LEU A 463 1.21 -55.94 12.06
C LEU A 463 1.37 -54.43 12.23
N PHE A 464 2.41 -53.99 12.94
CA PHE A 464 2.69 -52.57 13.12
C PHE A 464 2.97 -51.88 11.77
N LEU A 465 3.80 -52.45 10.89
CA LEU A 465 4.13 -51.84 9.61
C LEU A 465 2.90 -51.70 8.71
N VAL A 466 1.99 -52.68 8.71
CA VAL A 466 0.71 -52.57 7.99
C VAL A 466 -0.15 -51.43 8.53
N TYR A 467 -0.21 -51.27 9.86
CA TYR A 467 -0.93 -50.16 10.48
C TYR A 467 -0.28 -48.82 10.16
N LEU A 468 1.05 -48.73 10.22
CA LEU A 468 1.80 -47.55 9.85
C LEU A 468 1.53 -47.15 8.39
N ASN A 469 1.52 -48.11 7.46
CA ASN A 469 1.27 -47.81 6.06
C ASN A 469 -0.13 -47.23 5.83
N ASN A 470 -1.17 -47.85 6.42
CA ASN A 470 -2.54 -47.36 6.32
C ASN A 470 -2.70 -45.97 6.95
N ASP A 471 -2.03 -45.75 8.08
CA ASP A 471 -2.03 -44.47 8.79
C ASP A 471 -1.32 -43.37 8.00
N ILE A 472 -0.20 -43.66 7.32
CA ILE A 472 0.49 -42.69 6.44
C ILE A 472 -0.45 -42.30 5.29
N VAL A 473 -1.12 -43.27 4.65
CA VAL A 473 -2.07 -43.00 3.55
C VAL A 473 -3.25 -42.14 4.05
N TRP A 474 -3.77 -42.45 5.25
CA TRP A 474 -4.81 -41.63 5.88
C TRP A 474 -4.32 -40.21 6.18
N PHE A 475 -3.11 -40.07 6.70
CA PHE A 475 -2.49 -38.79 7.02
C PHE A 475 -2.27 -37.94 5.76
N GLN A 476 -1.84 -38.55 4.65
CA GLN A 476 -1.72 -37.88 3.36
C GLN A 476 -3.07 -37.33 2.87
N ALA A 477 -4.12 -38.15 2.91
CA ALA A 477 -5.46 -37.71 2.49
C ALA A 477 -5.94 -36.50 3.32
N LYS A 478 -5.63 -36.48 4.61
CA LYS A 478 -5.93 -35.36 5.50
C LYS A 478 -5.10 -34.12 5.18
N VAL A 479 -3.79 -34.27 4.96
CA VAL A 479 -2.88 -33.18 4.58
C VAL A 479 -3.33 -32.49 3.29
N VAL A 480 -3.78 -33.23 2.27
CA VAL A 480 -4.35 -32.65 1.03
C VAL A 480 -5.52 -31.70 1.31
N THR A 481 -6.42 -32.06 2.23
CA THR A 481 -7.60 -31.24 2.57
C THR A 481 -7.31 -30.05 3.48
N LEU A 482 -6.08 -29.91 3.98
CA LEU A 482 -5.71 -28.87 4.94
C LEU A 482 -5.84 -27.47 4.34
N ILE A 483 -5.39 -27.29 3.09
CA ILE A 483 -5.35 -25.97 2.44
C ILE A 483 -6.76 -25.44 2.20
N ASP A 484 -7.70 -26.30 1.80
CA ASP A 484 -9.09 -25.89 1.62
C ASP A 484 -9.72 -25.47 2.96
N SER A 485 -9.42 -26.21 4.03
CA SER A 485 -9.86 -25.87 5.39
C SER A 485 -9.28 -24.52 5.86
N LEU A 486 -8.02 -24.23 5.55
CA LEU A 486 -7.36 -22.96 5.88
C LEU A 486 -7.86 -21.79 5.02
N SER A 487 -8.18 -22.06 3.75
CA SER A 487 -8.70 -21.06 2.82
C SER A 487 -10.04 -20.48 3.30
N GLN A 488 -10.87 -21.31 3.92
CA GLN A 488 -12.12 -20.86 4.55
C GLN A 488 -11.87 -19.93 5.74
N LYS A 489 -10.82 -20.16 6.54
CA LYS A 489 -10.51 -19.35 7.73
C LYS A 489 -9.77 -18.04 7.43
N LEU A 490 -8.84 -18.04 6.49
CA LEU A 490 -7.87 -16.95 6.29
C LEU A 490 -8.21 -15.96 5.17
N LYS A 491 -9.29 -16.18 4.41
CA LYS A 491 -9.64 -15.39 3.20
C LYS A 491 -8.40 -15.14 2.32
N LEU A 492 -7.76 -16.23 1.89
CA LEU A 492 -6.52 -16.19 1.11
C LEU A 492 -6.78 -15.74 -0.33
N SER A 493 -5.87 -14.95 -0.88
CA SER A 493 -5.82 -14.70 -2.33
C SER A 493 -5.36 -15.96 -3.08
N GLN A 494 -5.67 -16.05 -4.38
CA GLN A 494 -5.30 -17.20 -5.20
C GLN A 494 -3.79 -17.45 -5.22
N GLU A 495 -2.98 -16.40 -5.31
CA GLU A 495 -1.50 -16.48 -5.27
C GLU A 495 -0.98 -17.06 -3.94
N LYS A 496 -1.58 -16.65 -2.81
CA LYS A 496 -1.17 -17.19 -1.50
C LYS A 496 -1.59 -18.64 -1.35
N LYS A 497 -2.72 -19.04 -1.93
CA LYS A 497 -3.18 -20.44 -1.94
C LYS A 497 -2.18 -21.31 -2.71
N SER A 498 -1.76 -20.90 -3.92
CA SER A 498 -0.81 -21.67 -4.72
C SER A 498 0.55 -21.85 -4.02
N CYS A 499 1.07 -20.82 -3.36
CA CYS A 499 2.32 -20.95 -2.60
C CYS A 499 2.22 -21.95 -1.44
N LEU A 500 1.07 -22.02 -0.75
CA LEU A 500 0.84 -23.01 0.30
C LEU A 500 0.75 -24.42 -0.28
N GLU A 501 0.08 -24.58 -1.42
CA GLU A 501 -0.03 -25.85 -2.16
C GLU A 501 1.33 -26.39 -2.57
N GLU A 502 2.19 -25.54 -3.15
CA GLU A 502 3.56 -25.90 -3.52
C GLU A 502 4.37 -26.39 -2.31
N SER A 503 4.30 -25.67 -1.18
CA SER A 503 5.03 -26.07 0.03
C SER A 503 4.55 -27.39 0.64
N LEU A 504 3.27 -27.71 0.43
CA LEU A 504 2.63 -28.92 0.95
C LEU A 504 2.87 -30.11 0.02
N GLN A 505 3.02 -29.86 -1.28
CA GLN A 505 3.35 -30.88 -2.27
C GLN A 505 4.70 -31.55 -1.98
N GLU A 506 5.71 -30.79 -1.52
CA GLU A 506 6.99 -31.37 -1.08
C GLU A 506 6.79 -32.36 0.07
N CYS A 507 5.98 -32.00 1.06
CA CYS A 507 5.65 -32.88 2.19
C CYS A 507 4.90 -34.14 1.74
N LEU A 508 3.95 -34.01 0.80
CA LEU A 508 3.22 -35.14 0.22
C LEU A 508 4.14 -36.10 -0.54
N ASN A 509 5.10 -35.58 -1.30
CA ASN A 509 6.10 -36.39 -2.00
C ASN A 509 6.96 -37.19 -1.01
N VAL A 510 7.39 -36.57 0.11
CA VAL A 510 8.13 -37.26 1.16
C VAL A 510 7.27 -38.35 1.80
N LEU A 511 6.01 -38.06 2.14
CA LEU A 511 5.09 -39.06 2.70
C LEU A 511 4.88 -40.23 1.72
N ASN A 512 4.76 -39.95 0.41
CA ASN A 512 4.60 -40.99 -0.61
C ASN A 512 5.81 -41.93 -0.63
N SER A 513 7.03 -41.38 -0.51
CA SER A 513 8.24 -42.19 -0.38
C SER A 513 8.23 -43.05 0.89
N LYS A 514 7.58 -42.62 1.98
CA LYS A 514 7.45 -43.42 3.20
C LYS A 514 6.46 -44.55 3.04
N VAL A 515 5.37 -44.35 2.31
CA VAL A 515 4.43 -45.43 1.93
C VAL A 515 5.20 -46.51 1.18
N THR A 516 5.89 -46.15 0.08
CA THR A 516 6.62 -47.15 -0.73
C THR A 516 7.69 -47.91 0.06
N LEU A 517 8.46 -47.22 0.91
CA LEU A 517 9.46 -47.86 1.77
C LEU A 517 8.85 -48.79 2.82
N THR A 518 7.67 -48.44 3.35
CA THR A 518 6.96 -49.27 4.32
C THR A 518 6.40 -50.53 3.64
N GLU A 519 5.84 -50.39 2.43
CA GLU A 519 5.36 -51.50 1.61
C GLU A 519 6.48 -52.49 1.27
N GLU A 520 7.62 -51.98 0.79
CA GLU A 520 8.81 -52.80 0.51
C GLU A 520 9.25 -53.60 1.74
N LYS A 521 9.19 -52.99 2.93
CA LYS A 521 9.57 -53.63 4.19
C LYS A 521 8.56 -54.65 4.68
N ILE A 522 7.27 -54.43 4.49
CA ILE A 522 6.22 -55.44 4.75
C ILE A 522 6.47 -56.66 3.85
N ILE A 523 6.71 -56.42 2.55
CA ILE A 523 6.96 -57.46 1.56
C ILE A 523 8.25 -58.22 1.89
N ASP A 524 9.34 -57.51 2.19
CA ASP A 524 10.62 -58.07 2.68
C ASP A 524 10.35 -59.04 3.83
N HIS A 525 9.61 -58.59 4.85
CA HIS A 525 9.45 -59.31 6.11
C HIS A 525 8.69 -60.63 5.93
N VAL A 526 7.53 -60.58 5.25
CA VAL A 526 6.71 -61.77 4.99
C VAL A 526 7.40 -62.73 4.03
N ALA A 527 8.12 -62.21 3.03
CA ALA A 527 8.89 -63.05 2.13
C ALA A 527 10.07 -63.73 2.84
N LEU A 528 10.82 -63.02 3.68
CA LEU A 528 11.97 -63.59 4.41
C LEU A 528 11.57 -64.75 5.33
N ASP A 529 10.42 -64.67 6.00
CA ASP A 529 9.88 -65.78 6.80
C ASP A 529 9.68 -67.03 5.95
N SER A 530 9.11 -66.86 4.76
CA SER A 530 8.90 -67.94 3.79
C SER A 530 10.24 -68.49 3.26
N LEU A 531 11.15 -67.60 2.87
CA LEU A 531 12.45 -67.93 2.30
C LEU A 531 13.36 -68.65 3.29
N SER A 532 13.15 -68.51 4.60
CA SER A 532 13.89 -69.27 5.61
C SER A 532 13.74 -70.80 5.42
N HIS A 533 12.60 -71.25 4.87
CA HIS A 533 12.28 -72.65 4.60
C HIS A 533 12.76 -73.15 3.22
N ILE A 534 13.20 -72.25 2.33
CA ILE A 534 13.57 -72.59 0.95
C ILE A 534 14.83 -73.46 0.87
N ARG A 535 15.71 -73.37 1.87
CA ARG A 535 16.96 -74.15 1.91
C ARG A 535 16.70 -75.65 1.94
N SER A 536 15.54 -76.09 2.43
CA SER A 536 15.14 -77.51 2.46
C SER A 536 15.02 -78.14 1.07
N VAL A 537 14.89 -77.33 0.00
CA VAL A 537 14.92 -77.81 -1.39
C VAL A 537 16.27 -78.45 -1.72
N ASN A 538 17.36 -77.94 -1.16
CA ASN A 538 18.71 -78.46 -1.39
C ASN A 538 18.96 -79.81 -0.71
N ASP A 539 18.10 -80.21 0.24
CA ASP A 539 18.20 -81.49 0.93
C ASP A 539 17.48 -82.62 0.16
N ILE A 540 16.60 -82.29 -0.81
CA ILE A 540 15.86 -83.28 -1.61
C ILE A 540 16.80 -84.30 -2.28
N PRO A 541 17.93 -83.93 -2.91
CA PRO A 541 18.84 -84.92 -3.49
C PRO A 541 19.42 -85.89 -2.47
N ARG A 542 19.66 -85.45 -1.22
CA ARG A 542 20.19 -86.32 -0.15
C ARG A 542 19.17 -87.37 0.29
N HIS A 543 17.88 -87.05 0.21
CA HIS A 543 16.80 -87.93 0.61
C HIS A 543 16.59 -89.13 -0.33
N PHE A 544 16.99 -89.02 -1.59
CA PHE A 544 16.77 -90.07 -2.60
C PHE A 544 18.05 -90.75 -3.07
N ARG A 545 19.20 -90.05 -3.11
CA ARG A 545 20.48 -90.64 -3.54
C ARG A 545 20.88 -91.83 -2.66
N ARG A 546 21.07 -93.01 -3.28
CA ARG A 546 21.51 -94.23 -2.61
C ARG A 546 20.57 -94.68 -1.48
N THR A 547 19.28 -94.40 -1.62
CA THR A 547 18.24 -94.86 -0.70
C THR A 547 17.27 -95.79 -1.42
N ASN A 548 16.80 -96.85 -0.75
CA ASN A 548 15.77 -97.74 -1.30
C ASN A 548 14.34 -97.14 -1.17
N ARG A 549 14.21 -95.80 -1.15
CA ARG A 549 12.90 -95.15 -1.05
C ARG A 549 12.09 -95.36 -2.33
N GLU A 550 10.79 -95.57 -2.16
CA GLU A 550 9.81 -95.70 -3.24
C GLU A 550 9.60 -94.37 -3.98
N MET A 551 8.86 -94.42 -5.10
CA MET A 551 8.52 -93.23 -5.89
C MET A 551 7.69 -92.25 -5.04
N PRO A 552 8.06 -90.96 -5.03
CA PRO A 552 7.33 -89.97 -4.25
C PRO A 552 5.89 -89.79 -4.77
N SER A 553 4.91 -89.84 -3.86
CA SER A 553 3.47 -89.68 -4.12
C SER A 553 2.86 -88.44 -3.47
N HIS A 554 3.57 -87.81 -2.54
CA HIS A 554 3.11 -86.65 -1.77
C HIS A 554 4.10 -85.49 -1.86
N PRO A 555 3.63 -84.22 -1.83
CA PRO A 555 4.49 -83.06 -1.77
C PRO A 555 5.27 -83.01 -0.45
N SER A 556 6.44 -82.39 -0.49
CA SER A 556 7.31 -82.21 0.68
C SER A 556 6.71 -81.25 1.69
N ALA A 557 6.81 -81.57 2.98
CA ALA A 557 6.28 -80.75 4.07
C ALA A 557 6.84 -79.30 4.13
N TYR A 558 8.04 -79.05 3.56
CA TYR A 558 8.60 -77.70 3.51
C TYR A 558 7.79 -76.77 2.59
N VAL A 559 7.05 -77.29 1.61
CA VAL A 559 6.23 -76.47 0.69
C VAL A 559 5.07 -75.84 1.45
N ASP A 560 4.46 -76.56 2.38
CA ASP A 560 3.42 -76.01 3.25
C ASP A 560 3.99 -74.92 4.18
N LEU A 561 5.21 -75.13 4.70
CA LEU A 561 5.92 -74.13 5.51
C LEU A 561 6.33 -72.89 4.70
N LEU A 562 6.68 -73.06 3.41
CA LEU A 562 7.03 -71.98 2.49
C LEU A 562 5.82 -71.08 2.18
N ILE A 563 4.61 -71.63 2.15
CA ILE A 563 3.39 -70.91 1.75
C ILE A 563 2.57 -70.44 2.96
N ALA A 564 2.83 -70.98 4.15
CA ALA A 564 2.13 -70.60 5.37
C ALA A 564 2.21 -69.09 5.70
N PRO A 565 3.36 -68.38 5.61
CA PRO A 565 3.43 -66.97 5.98
C PRO A 565 2.59 -66.04 5.07
N PRO A 566 2.60 -66.15 3.73
CA PRO A 566 1.72 -65.36 2.86
C PRO A 566 0.24 -65.66 3.04
N LEU A 567 -0.13 -66.93 3.31
CA LEU A 567 -1.53 -67.30 3.59
C LEU A 567 -2.03 -66.73 4.92
N LYS A 568 -1.18 -66.78 5.95
CA LYS A 568 -1.45 -66.16 7.24
C LYS A 568 -1.61 -64.65 7.08
N PHE A 569 -0.70 -64.00 6.35
CA PHE A 569 -0.78 -62.57 6.03
C PHE A 569 -2.10 -62.19 5.33
N MET A 570 -2.55 -62.96 4.35
CA MET A 570 -3.82 -62.72 3.66
C MET A 570 -5.03 -62.89 4.59
N THR A 571 -4.98 -63.84 5.52
CA THR A 571 -6.05 -64.08 6.49
C THR A 571 -6.13 -62.93 7.49
N ASP A 572 -4.97 -62.46 7.98
CA ASP A 572 -4.87 -61.40 8.97
C ASP A 572 -5.14 -60.01 8.37
N PHE A 573 -4.88 -59.81 7.07
CA PHE A 573 -5.05 -58.54 6.35
C PHE A 573 -5.78 -58.72 5.00
N PRO A 574 -7.11 -58.97 5.01
CA PRO A 574 -7.87 -59.15 3.78
C PRO A 574 -7.95 -57.86 2.96
N GLY A 575 -7.75 -57.96 1.64
CA GLY A 575 -7.89 -56.84 0.69
C GLY A 575 -6.60 -56.38 -0.01
N ASN A 576 -5.42 -56.75 0.50
CA ASN A 576 -4.12 -56.31 -0.04
C ASN A 576 -3.58 -57.26 -1.13
N LYS A 577 -4.33 -57.42 -2.22
CA LYS A 577 -3.97 -58.35 -3.31
C LYS A 577 -2.65 -58.00 -4.00
N GLU A 578 -2.34 -56.71 -4.15
CA GLU A 578 -1.08 -56.25 -4.78
C GLU A 578 0.15 -56.57 -3.93
N TRP A 579 0.06 -56.43 -2.60
CA TRP A 579 1.13 -56.86 -1.71
C TRP A 579 1.32 -58.38 -1.77
N LEU A 580 0.22 -59.14 -1.74
CA LEU A 580 0.26 -60.60 -1.84
C LEU A 580 0.90 -61.08 -3.15
N LYS A 581 0.54 -60.44 -4.28
CA LYS A 581 1.16 -60.67 -5.60
C LYS A 581 2.67 -60.46 -5.55
N THR A 582 3.12 -59.34 -4.98
CA THR A 582 4.55 -59.00 -4.91
C THR A 582 5.32 -59.92 -3.96
N ILE A 583 4.71 -60.33 -2.83
CA ILE A 583 5.26 -61.32 -1.89
C ILE A 583 5.47 -62.66 -2.62
N PHE A 584 4.45 -63.18 -3.31
CA PHE A 584 4.57 -64.42 -4.06
C PHE A 584 5.57 -64.33 -5.21
N SER A 585 5.61 -63.22 -5.95
CA SER A 585 6.61 -63.00 -7.01
C SER A 585 8.04 -63.10 -6.47
N ARG A 586 8.31 -62.55 -5.29
CA ARG A 586 9.62 -62.64 -4.66
C ARG A 586 9.97 -64.05 -4.20
N ILE A 587 9.04 -64.72 -3.51
CA ILE A 587 9.24 -66.11 -3.07
C ILE A 587 9.47 -67.02 -4.28
N THR A 588 8.68 -66.83 -5.35
CA THR A 588 8.75 -67.63 -6.57
C THR A 588 10.07 -67.44 -7.31
N LYS A 589 10.62 -66.21 -7.39
CA LYS A 589 11.93 -65.96 -8.00
C LYS A 589 13.08 -66.71 -7.31
N GLU A 590 13.12 -66.66 -5.98
CA GLU A 590 14.13 -67.39 -5.20
C GLU A 590 13.91 -68.91 -5.26
N TYR A 591 12.64 -69.35 -5.27
CA TYR A 591 12.30 -70.76 -5.40
C TYR A 591 12.69 -71.32 -6.76
N PHE A 592 12.43 -70.57 -7.83
CA PHE A 592 12.89 -70.86 -9.18
C PHE A 592 14.41 -71.00 -9.25
N THR A 593 15.14 -70.06 -8.65
CA THR A 593 16.61 -70.09 -8.65
C THR A 593 17.13 -71.34 -7.92
N SER A 594 16.61 -71.62 -6.72
CA SER A 594 16.99 -72.80 -5.93
C SER A 594 16.65 -74.11 -6.64
N VAL A 595 15.44 -74.23 -7.19
CA VAL A 595 15.00 -75.43 -7.94
C VAL A 595 15.86 -75.64 -9.19
N ARG A 596 16.16 -74.56 -9.93
CA ARG A 596 17.04 -74.62 -11.10
C ARG A 596 18.45 -75.09 -10.75
N GLU A 597 19.03 -74.59 -9.65
CA GLU A 597 20.34 -75.03 -9.17
C GLU A 597 20.34 -76.52 -8.78
N VAL A 598 19.30 -76.98 -8.08
CA VAL A 598 19.16 -78.39 -7.71
C VAL A 598 19.00 -79.29 -8.94
N ILE A 599 18.11 -78.95 -9.88
CA ILE A 599 17.91 -79.72 -11.11
C ILE A 599 19.20 -79.80 -11.94
N THR A 600 19.90 -78.67 -12.12
CA THR A 600 21.16 -78.64 -12.89
C THR A 600 22.28 -79.40 -12.20
N SER A 601 22.37 -79.36 -10.87
CA SER A 601 23.31 -80.15 -10.07
C SER A 601 23.05 -81.65 -10.20
N VAL A 602 21.78 -82.07 -10.13
CA VAL A 602 21.38 -83.47 -10.31
C VAL A 602 21.73 -83.95 -11.71
N GLN A 603 21.38 -83.19 -12.76
CA GLN A 603 21.73 -83.51 -14.16
C GLN A 603 23.24 -83.65 -14.36
N ARG A 604 24.07 -82.73 -13.85
CA ARG A 604 25.54 -82.82 -13.94
C ARG A 604 26.10 -84.05 -13.23
N THR A 605 25.55 -84.38 -12.07
CA THR A 605 25.98 -85.55 -11.28
C THR A 605 25.65 -86.84 -12.04
N GLU A 606 24.44 -86.92 -12.62
CA GLU A 606 23.97 -88.03 -13.43
C GLU A 606 24.76 -88.21 -14.72
N GLU A 607 25.00 -87.14 -15.48
CA GLU A 607 25.82 -87.18 -16.69
C GLU A 607 27.24 -87.67 -16.39
N SER A 608 27.81 -87.26 -15.25
CA SER A 608 29.12 -87.74 -14.79
C SER A 608 29.09 -89.24 -14.48
N LEU A 609 28.03 -89.73 -13.83
CA LEU A 609 27.82 -91.15 -13.55
C LEU A 609 27.60 -91.96 -14.83
N ARG A 610 26.81 -91.44 -15.80
CA ARG A 610 26.62 -92.07 -17.12
C ARG A 610 27.94 -92.16 -17.89
N ARG A 611 28.76 -91.09 -17.88
CA ARG A 611 30.11 -91.11 -18.48
C ARG A 611 31.02 -92.13 -17.81
N PHE A 612 31.02 -92.19 -16.48
CA PHE A 612 31.81 -93.17 -15.72
C PHE A 612 31.36 -94.62 -15.99
N LYS A 613 30.06 -94.88 -16.08
CA LYS A 613 29.51 -96.19 -16.49
C LYS A 613 29.95 -96.56 -17.91
N LYS A 614 29.84 -95.64 -18.90
CA LYS A 614 30.29 -95.87 -20.29
C LYS A 614 31.79 -96.16 -20.40
N ILE A 615 32.64 -95.55 -19.55
CA ILE A 615 34.08 -95.84 -19.49
C ILE A 615 34.32 -97.25 -18.93
N ARG A 616 33.60 -97.63 -17.88
CA ARG A 616 33.71 -98.95 -17.25
C ARG A 616 33.18 -100.09 -18.12
N GLU A 617 32.14 -99.84 -18.91
CA GLU A 617 31.63 -100.79 -19.93
C GLU A 617 32.64 -101.05 -21.05
N LYS A 618 33.44 -100.04 -21.44
CA LYS A 618 34.54 -100.22 -22.42
C LYS A 618 35.73 -101.04 -21.89
N SER A 619 35.82 -101.30 -20.58
CA SER A 619 36.93 -102.03 -19.95
C SER A 619 36.59 -103.48 -19.55
N GLY A 620 35.53 -104.08 -20.12
CA GLY A 620 35.28 -105.53 -20.01
C GLY A 620 34.67 -106.00 -18.68
N GLY A 621 33.78 -105.21 -18.08
CA GLY A 621 32.96 -105.63 -16.94
C GLY A 621 31.54 -105.99 -17.36
N ASP A 622 31.12 -107.22 -17.05
CA ASP A 622 29.83 -107.82 -17.41
C ASP A 622 28.61 -107.16 -16.71
N ASN A 623 27.45 -107.36 -17.32
CA ASN A 623 26.15 -106.70 -17.11
C ASN A 623 25.61 -106.63 -15.67
N ALA A 624 25.11 -105.45 -15.30
CA ALA A 624 24.00 -105.31 -14.35
C ALA A 624 22.91 -104.42 -14.97
N LYS A 625 21.85 -105.05 -15.51
CA LYS A 625 20.59 -104.37 -15.83
C LYS A 625 19.92 -103.93 -14.53
N SER A 626 20.13 -102.68 -14.12
CA SER A 626 19.25 -102.01 -13.15
C SER A 626 18.08 -101.36 -13.91
N GLY A 627 17.03 -102.13 -14.19
CA GLY A 627 15.76 -101.64 -14.74
C GLY A 627 14.88 -100.92 -13.71
N GLY A 628 15.48 -100.30 -12.70
CA GLY A 628 14.78 -99.52 -11.70
C GLY A 628 14.87 -98.03 -12.03
N VAL A 629 13.76 -97.33 -11.87
CA VAL A 629 13.67 -95.87 -11.92
C VAL A 629 14.87 -95.23 -11.21
N GLY A 630 15.63 -94.40 -11.94
CA GLY A 630 16.87 -93.79 -11.44
C GLY A 630 16.63 -92.80 -10.32
N ASP A 631 17.63 -92.61 -9.45
CA ASP A 631 17.56 -91.63 -8.34
C ASP A 631 17.25 -90.20 -8.87
N GLU A 632 17.70 -89.83 -10.07
CA GLU A 632 17.31 -88.57 -10.73
C GLU A 632 15.83 -88.45 -11.04
N GLU A 633 15.19 -89.53 -11.50
CA GLU A 633 13.78 -89.51 -11.86
C GLU A 633 12.91 -89.35 -10.60
N LYS A 634 13.29 -90.00 -9.50
CA LYS A 634 12.69 -89.78 -8.16
C LYS A 634 12.83 -88.34 -7.69
N ILE A 635 14.03 -87.75 -7.82
CA ILE A 635 14.29 -86.36 -7.40
C ILE A 635 13.49 -85.36 -8.25
N LYS A 636 13.47 -85.54 -9.58
CA LYS A 636 12.69 -84.68 -10.49
C LYS A 636 11.19 -84.81 -10.25
N GLN A 637 10.70 -86.03 -9.98
CA GLN A 637 9.30 -86.25 -9.65
C GLN A 637 8.90 -85.59 -8.32
N GLN A 638 9.72 -85.67 -7.26
CA GLN A 638 9.45 -84.97 -6.01
C GLN A 638 9.37 -83.45 -6.21
N ILE A 639 10.35 -82.87 -6.92
CA ILE A 639 10.34 -81.43 -7.24
C ILE A 639 9.09 -81.06 -8.06
N SER A 640 8.62 -81.95 -8.94
CA SER A 640 7.38 -81.73 -9.69
C SER A 640 6.12 -81.73 -8.84
N LEU A 641 6.02 -82.66 -7.88
CA LEU A 641 4.93 -82.67 -6.92
C LEU A 641 4.94 -81.41 -6.04
N ASP A 642 6.13 -80.99 -5.60
CA ASP A 642 6.32 -79.79 -4.78
C ASP A 642 5.88 -78.51 -5.52
N VAL A 643 6.34 -78.33 -6.77
CA VAL A 643 6.00 -77.17 -7.60
C VAL A 643 4.51 -77.14 -7.99
N LYS A 644 3.91 -78.30 -8.29
CA LYS A 644 2.46 -78.39 -8.57
C LYS A 644 1.62 -78.07 -7.34
N HIS A 645 2.04 -78.52 -6.16
CA HIS A 645 1.39 -78.16 -4.90
C HIS A 645 1.50 -76.67 -4.61
N TYR A 646 2.71 -76.10 -4.77
CA TYR A 646 2.95 -74.65 -4.65
C TYR A 646 2.03 -73.84 -5.58
N GLN A 647 1.98 -74.20 -6.86
CA GLN A 647 1.12 -73.55 -7.85
C GLN A 647 -0.36 -73.65 -7.48
N SER A 648 -0.84 -74.83 -7.08
CA SER A 648 -2.24 -75.05 -6.70
C SER A 648 -2.66 -74.16 -5.53
N VAL A 649 -1.83 -74.06 -4.50
CA VAL A 649 -2.11 -73.23 -3.32
C VAL A 649 -2.06 -71.74 -3.68
N VAL A 650 -1.11 -71.32 -4.50
CA VAL A 650 -1.02 -69.94 -4.99
C VAL A 650 -2.26 -69.54 -5.81
N VAL A 651 -2.74 -70.39 -6.72
CA VAL A 651 -3.95 -70.10 -7.51
C VAL A 651 -5.20 -70.06 -6.62
N LYS A 652 -5.26 -70.88 -5.56
CA LYS A 652 -6.36 -70.85 -4.57
C LYS A 652 -6.46 -69.52 -3.81
N THR A 653 -5.39 -68.72 -3.79
CA THR A 653 -5.42 -67.37 -3.19
C THR A 653 -6.16 -66.33 -4.05
N GLY A 654 -6.59 -66.71 -5.27
CA GLY A 654 -7.31 -65.84 -6.21
C GLY A 654 -6.38 -65.03 -7.12
N LEU A 655 -5.08 -65.31 -7.12
CA LEU A 655 -4.07 -64.76 -8.03
C LEU A 655 -3.95 -65.61 -9.30
N LYS A 656 -3.75 -64.99 -10.47
CA LYS A 656 -3.51 -65.73 -11.72
C LYS A 656 -2.03 -66.07 -11.86
N MET A 657 -1.75 -67.11 -12.64
CA MET A 657 -0.38 -67.55 -12.92
C MET A 657 0.48 -66.48 -13.61
N ASN A 658 -0.14 -65.60 -14.40
CA ASN A 658 0.54 -64.49 -15.08
C ASN A 658 0.80 -63.29 -14.17
N ASP A 659 0.16 -63.24 -13.00
CA ASP A 659 0.33 -62.13 -12.07
C ASP A 659 1.62 -62.30 -11.23
N ILE A 660 2.21 -63.49 -11.22
CA ILE A 660 3.33 -63.85 -10.35
C ILE A 660 4.58 -64.08 -11.20
N ASP A 661 5.62 -63.31 -10.91
CA ASP A 661 6.88 -63.38 -11.63
C ASP A 661 7.53 -64.76 -11.46
N SER A 662 8.11 -65.28 -12.55
CA SER A 662 8.83 -66.56 -12.60
C SER A 662 8.01 -67.83 -12.26
N LEU A 663 6.69 -67.72 -12.00
CA LEU A 663 5.85 -68.90 -11.72
C LEU A 663 5.67 -69.79 -12.95
N SER A 664 5.46 -69.18 -14.12
CA SER A 664 5.39 -69.89 -15.39
C SER A 664 6.72 -70.56 -15.75
N GLU A 665 7.83 -69.85 -15.52
CA GLU A 665 9.19 -70.37 -15.75
C GLU A 665 9.52 -71.55 -14.83
N LEU A 666 9.08 -71.48 -13.56
CA LEU A 666 9.23 -72.55 -12.57
C LEU A 666 8.45 -73.81 -12.95
N VAL A 667 7.21 -73.68 -13.41
CA VAL A 667 6.44 -74.84 -13.89
C VAL A 667 7.09 -75.41 -15.15
N ASN A 668 7.48 -74.54 -16.09
CA ASN A 668 8.10 -74.96 -17.36
C ASN A 668 9.45 -75.68 -17.18
N ILE A 669 10.33 -75.23 -16.27
CA ILE A 669 11.64 -75.87 -16.07
C ILE A 669 11.49 -77.29 -15.50
N VAL A 670 10.51 -77.48 -14.63
CA VAL A 670 10.20 -78.78 -14.03
C VAL A 670 9.57 -79.71 -15.06
N GLU A 671 8.58 -79.25 -15.82
CA GLU A 671 7.94 -80.04 -16.88
C GLU A 671 8.94 -80.47 -17.97
N ARG A 672 9.82 -79.56 -18.41
CA ARG A 672 10.90 -79.89 -19.36
C ARG A 672 11.92 -80.88 -18.82
N SER A 673 12.14 -80.89 -17.50
CA SER A 673 13.08 -81.82 -16.87
C SER A 673 12.56 -83.26 -16.86
N LEU A 674 11.23 -83.43 -16.86
CA LEU A 674 10.54 -84.72 -16.95
C LEU A 674 10.39 -85.19 -18.41
N SER A 675 10.18 -84.28 -19.36
CA SER A 675 9.95 -84.64 -20.77
C SER A 675 11.21 -85.05 -21.53
N LYS A 676 12.41 -84.62 -21.11
CA LYS A 676 13.69 -84.98 -21.76
C LYS A 676 14.07 -86.47 -21.68
N GLN A 677 13.28 -87.31 -21.02
CA GLN A 677 13.47 -88.76 -20.95
C GLN A 677 12.48 -89.55 -21.83
N SER A 678 11.55 -88.89 -22.55
CA SER A 678 10.60 -89.60 -23.43
C SER A 678 11.16 -89.99 -24.79
N ASP A 679 12.34 -89.47 -25.16
CA ASP A 679 12.95 -89.61 -26.50
C ASP A 679 14.36 -90.29 -26.50
N GLU A 680 14.73 -91.02 -25.43
CA GLU A 680 15.82 -92.02 -25.44
C GLU A 680 15.20 -93.43 -25.32
#